data_AF-A0A7M3SAU0-F1
#
_entry.id   AF-A0A7M3SAU0-F1
#
_cell.length_a   1.000
_cell.length_b   1.000
_cell.length_c   1.000
_cell.angle_alpha   90.00
_cell.angle_beta   90.00
_cell.angle_gamma   90.00
#
_symmetry.space_group_name_H-M   'P 1'
#
loop_
_entity.id
_entity.type
_entity.pdbx_description
1 polymer ?
#
loop_
_entity_poly.entity_id
_entity_poly.type
_entity_poly.pdbx_seq_one_letter_code
_entity_poly.pdbx_strand_id
1 'polypeptide(L)'
;MAQHTTYYNLEKQQGNDLVNINGINNNFDIIDTEIKEAQNRMQKAVGTLSELKAVTGVPENTTILCKGLGLYRYEASSAATPDDFFIVAPSLGTGRWILMAETAMGFSADTGSTNAYVLTLPGLSAYYTGMMVWFKPVNGNTGACTINVNTLGAKSLVRPGGVALTSGDITAGALICAVYDGTNFQLISLLAANLVHLTATQTLTNKTLTSPILTTPKFATAGYITDANGNELIRFPSTVASAVNEITVNNAATGVPPSIQSSGSDTNVGLDIKSKGTGTIRNYVNNVVSVVFDAAASAVNSLTMKSNATNNSPSIEAAGSDANVGIDVKTKGTGVFRALVNGVVAFVVDTVAGAVNYLTVKANTAGNAPAISATGTDTNVDVNVVPKGTGRLKENGTAVALSTDLTSYNSLIGRIVIPANADLNAATYKSIGNYYCPTTADSQTILNMPKIPSIIINAFNLKVFFGTGTGYPVQQVEFYDSGIVYRRVFDPYLNSGAGGWLSWSYVSGPSAGYAPNILINGDFQVWQRGTTFALPTNGSYSSDRWGIWNYVDSNVKVLKGYKSLRVEEYNAVGGANAYTPIYQNVEDYAEYAGKTLTLSCNISLDAGVSAEIAFYDGVSSHFSGSFSSGGTKVVTATMASNATQLQIIVTFFRNGIAIGKGLNINWVKLEVNDHATPFIPRSYGEELVLCQRYYQIFTVVDIAQSNGRVTISGVLSPQLRVDPSATFGTWSLNAGVTPTTTEYVVKNDSFYITATGAVYPARYSIQIKLDAEL
;
A
#
# COMPACT_ATOMS: atom_id res chain seq x y z
N MET A 1 110.95 -105.82 74.30
CA MET A 1 110.21 -105.74 73.02
C MET A 1 110.53 -104.40 72.38
N ALA A 2 110.94 -104.39 71.11
CA ALA A 2 111.32 -103.16 70.42
C ALA A 2 110.09 -102.25 70.22
N GLN A 3 110.21 -100.97 70.60
CA GLN A 3 109.16 -99.97 70.40
C GLN A 3 109.33 -99.32 69.03
N HIS A 4 108.25 -99.09 68.28
CA HIS A 4 108.33 -98.46 66.95
C HIS A 4 107.67 -97.06 66.93
N THR A 5 107.99 -96.23 65.93
CA THR A 5 107.37 -94.91 65.70
C THR A 5 106.00 -95.03 65.03
N THR A 6 105.09 -94.09 65.28
CA THR A 6 103.68 -94.20 64.87
C THR A 6 103.42 -94.04 63.36
N TYR A 7 104.22 -93.26 62.63
CA TYR A 7 103.92 -92.89 61.23
C TYR A 7 104.58 -93.78 60.17
N TYR A 8 105.81 -94.24 60.42
CA TYR A 8 106.59 -95.05 59.48
C TYR A 8 107.08 -96.36 60.09
N ASN A 9 106.55 -96.73 61.27
CA ASN A 9 106.87 -97.95 62.00
C ASN A 9 108.38 -98.22 62.17
N LEU A 10 109.18 -97.17 62.38
CA LEU A 10 110.63 -97.27 62.57
C LEU A 10 110.98 -97.77 63.98
N GLU A 11 111.91 -98.70 64.09
CA GLU A 11 112.35 -99.29 65.35
C GLU A 11 113.14 -98.27 66.20
N LYS A 12 112.70 -98.00 67.43
CA LYS A 12 113.38 -97.09 68.37
C LYS A 12 114.49 -97.83 69.11
N GLN A 13 115.70 -97.25 69.09
CA GLN A 13 116.84 -97.75 69.87
C GLN A 13 116.52 -97.74 71.38
N GLN A 14 116.77 -98.86 72.07
CA GLN A 14 116.59 -99.01 73.51
C GLN A 14 117.92 -98.77 74.24
N GLY A 15 117.90 -98.08 75.37
CA GLY A 15 119.07 -97.44 76.01
C GLY A 15 120.02 -98.34 76.81
N ASN A 16 120.28 -99.59 76.39
CA ASN A 16 121.25 -100.48 77.04
C ASN A 16 122.33 -100.97 76.05
N ASP A 17 123.38 -100.17 75.92
CA ASP A 17 124.78 -100.38 75.48
C ASP A 17 125.16 -101.33 74.33
N LEU A 18 124.21 -101.88 73.56
CA LEU A 18 124.48 -102.48 72.25
C LEU A 18 123.47 -101.96 71.23
N VAL A 19 123.94 -101.06 70.36
CA VAL A 19 123.15 -100.50 69.26
C VAL A 19 122.72 -101.64 68.32
N ASN A 20 121.42 -101.82 68.11
CA ASN A 20 120.89 -102.78 67.13
C ASN A 20 121.06 -102.19 65.72
N ILE A 21 122.25 -102.39 65.15
CA ILE A 21 122.62 -101.88 63.82
C ILE A 21 121.67 -102.39 62.73
N ASN A 22 121.15 -103.62 62.85
CA ASN A 22 120.18 -104.15 61.88
C ASN A 22 118.84 -103.40 61.95
N GLY A 23 118.38 -103.03 63.14
CA GLY A 23 117.19 -102.19 63.29
C GLY A 23 117.37 -100.77 62.72
N ILE A 24 118.57 -100.19 62.89
CA ILE A 24 118.91 -98.90 62.28
C ILE A 24 118.95 -99.00 60.75
N ASN A 25 119.58 -100.03 60.20
CA ASN A 25 119.65 -100.22 58.75
C ASN A 25 118.24 -100.43 58.15
N ASN A 26 117.40 -101.25 58.78
CA ASN A 26 116.02 -101.42 58.34
C ASN A 26 115.23 -100.10 58.37
N ASN A 27 115.46 -99.24 59.38
CA ASN A 27 114.85 -97.91 59.41
C ASN A 27 115.35 -97.01 58.27
N PHE A 28 116.65 -97.05 57.96
CA PHE A 28 117.20 -96.28 56.85
C PHE A 28 116.69 -96.77 55.49
N ASP A 29 116.50 -98.07 55.31
CA ASP A 29 115.90 -98.63 54.08
C ASP A 29 114.45 -98.19 53.90
N ILE A 30 113.67 -98.13 55.00
CA ILE A 30 112.29 -97.59 55.00
C ILE A 30 112.30 -96.11 54.64
N ILE A 31 113.22 -95.32 55.21
CA ILE A 31 113.32 -93.88 54.94
C ILE A 31 113.77 -93.61 53.49
N ASP A 32 114.73 -94.37 52.96
CA ASP A 32 115.19 -94.20 51.56
C ASP A 32 114.07 -94.50 50.55
N THR A 33 113.25 -95.51 50.85
CA THR A 33 112.09 -95.86 50.02
C THR A 33 111.06 -94.73 49.98
N GLU A 34 110.69 -94.17 51.14
CA GLU A 34 109.74 -93.05 51.24
C GLU A 34 110.26 -91.77 50.54
N ILE A 35 111.56 -91.49 50.63
CA ILE A 35 112.18 -90.34 49.94
C ILE A 35 112.12 -90.51 48.42
N LYS A 36 112.40 -91.72 47.89
CA LYS A 36 112.26 -92.02 46.46
C LYS A 36 110.82 -91.88 45.97
N GLU A 37 109.85 -92.33 46.75
CA GLU A 37 108.43 -92.17 46.39
C GLU A 37 107.99 -90.70 46.41
N ALA A 38 108.45 -89.91 47.39
CA ALA A 38 108.20 -88.46 47.43
C ALA A 38 108.82 -87.72 46.22
N GLN A 39 110.04 -88.09 45.82
CA GLN A 39 110.71 -87.53 44.63
C GLN A 39 109.96 -87.87 43.33
N ASN A 40 109.45 -89.10 43.19
CA ASN A 40 108.64 -89.50 42.04
C ASN A 40 107.31 -88.73 41.98
N ARG A 41 106.67 -88.45 43.13
CA ARG A 41 105.45 -87.61 43.20
C ARG A 41 105.75 -86.15 42.81
N MET A 42 106.90 -85.61 43.20
CA MET A 42 107.35 -84.28 42.77
C MET A 42 107.65 -84.21 41.27
N GLN A 43 108.36 -85.18 40.69
CA GLN A 43 108.63 -85.19 39.25
C GLN A 43 107.35 -85.27 38.41
N LYS A 44 106.36 -86.05 38.86
CA LYS A 44 105.04 -86.14 38.21
C LYS A 44 104.25 -84.82 38.28
N ALA A 45 104.45 -84.02 39.34
CA ALA A 45 103.87 -82.68 39.49
C ALA A 45 104.62 -81.58 38.70
N VAL A 46 105.91 -81.78 38.42
CA VAL A 46 106.72 -80.86 37.57
C VAL A 46 106.50 -81.14 36.08
N GLY A 47 106.24 -82.40 35.70
CA GLY A 47 105.84 -82.76 34.33
C GLY A 47 104.54 -82.09 33.88
N THR A 48 103.52 -82.05 34.75
CA THR A 48 102.24 -81.37 34.48
C THR A 48 102.34 -79.85 34.46
N LEU A 49 103.37 -79.24 35.06
CA LEU A 49 103.63 -77.81 34.99
C LEU A 49 104.30 -77.38 33.67
N SER A 50 104.98 -78.31 33.01
CA SER A 50 105.71 -78.06 31.76
C SER A 50 104.78 -78.07 30.53
N GLU A 51 103.70 -78.88 30.56
CA GLU A 51 102.65 -78.87 29.52
C GLU A 51 101.76 -77.61 29.59
N LEU A 52 101.75 -76.89 30.71
CA LEU A 52 100.96 -75.65 30.89
C LEU A 52 101.61 -74.40 30.25
N LYS A 53 102.89 -74.46 29.87
CA LYS A 53 103.64 -73.34 29.29
C LYS A 53 103.61 -73.28 27.74
N ALA A 54 102.89 -74.18 27.07
CA ALA A 54 102.83 -74.27 25.62
C ALA A 54 101.61 -73.56 24.97
N VAL A 55 101.17 -72.40 25.48
CA VAL A 55 100.22 -71.53 24.77
C VAL A 55 100.99 -70.34 24.21
N THR A 56 101.29 -70.39 22.92
CA THR A 56 101.97 -69.33 22.17
C THR A 56 101.09 -68.09 22.06
N GLY A 57 101.61 -66.92 22.46
CA GLY A 57 100.99 -65.60 22.20
C GLY A 57 100.72 -64.71 23.41
N VAL A 58 101.07 -65.13 24.64
CA VAL A 58 100.93 -64.29 25.85
C VAL A 58 102.28 -63.64 26.19
N PRO A 59 102.39 -62.31 26.34
CA PRO A 59 103.63 -61.63 26.74
C PRO A 59 104.13 -62.07 28.12
N GLU A 60 105.45 -62.07 28.33
CA GLU A 60 106.13 -62.70 29.48
C GLU A 60 105.78 -62.14 30.89
N ASN A 61 104.97 -61.08 31.01
CA ASN A 61 104.60 -60.46 32.31
C ASN A 61 103.09 -60.34 32.53
N THR A 62 102.34 -61.42 32.30
CA THR A 62 100.87 -61.44 32.43
C THR A 62 100.39 -62.41 33.50
N THR A 63 99.60 -61.94 34.47
CA THR A 63 98.94 -62.77 35.51
C THR A 63 97.50 -63.08 35.09
N ILE A 64 97.12 -64.36 35.12
CA ILE A 64 95.76 -64.82 34.76
C ILE A 64 94.84 -64.65 35.99
N LEU A 65 93.85 -63.77 35.91
CA LEU A 65 92.88 -63.56 37.00
C LEU A 65 91.66 -64.49 36.86
N CYS A 66 91.12 -64.66 35.65
CA CYS A 66 90.03 -65.63 35.38
C CYS A 66 89.96 -66.03 33.90
N LYS A 67 90.31 -67.29 33.57
CA LYS A 67 90.39 -67.78 32.18
C LYS A 67 89.02 -67.87 31.46
N GLY A 68 87.94 -68.15 32.20
CA GLY A 68 86.59 -68.29 31.62
C GLY A 68 85.96 -66.98 31.12
N LEU A 69 86.47 -65.84 31.59
CA LEU A 69 86.00 -64.50 31.22
C LEU A 69 87.05 -63.73 30.39
N GLY A 70 88.21 -64.34 30.13
CA GLY A 70 89.35 -63.73 29.45
C GLY A 70 89.91 -62.48 30.15
N LEU A 71 89.93 -62.50 31.47
CA LEU A 71 90.50 -61.43 32.31
C LEU A 71 91.98 -61.70 32.60
N TYR A 72 92.84 -60.77 32.17
CA TYR A 72 94.29 -60.83 32.33
C TYR A 72 94.81 -59.51 32.90
N ARG A 73 95.79 -59.56 33.80
CA ARG A 73 96.52 -58.39 34.31
C ARG A 73 97.93 -58.39 33.76
N TYR A 74 98.35 -57.28 33.15
CA TYR A 74 99.73 -57.06 32.73
C TYR A 74 100.47 -56.27 33.81
N GLU A 75 101.59 -56.78 34.31
CA GLU A 75 102.42 -56.06 35.29
C GLU A 75 103.67 -55.53 34.60
N ALA A 76 103.65 -54.24 34.23
CA ALA A 76 104.81 -53.59 33.61
C ALA A 76 105.93 -53.41 34.65
N SER A 77 107.14 -53.87 34.32
CA SER A 77 108.32 -53.68 35.15
C SER A 77 108.69 -52.19 35.22
N SER A 78 108.58 -51.63 36.43
CA SER A 78 109.14 -50.36 36.91
C SER A 78 108.82 -49.09 36.11
N ALA A 79 107.97 -48.24 36.72
CA ALA A 79 107.77 -46.79 36.50
C ALA A 79 106.47 -46.26 35.84
N ALA A 80 105.32 -46.95 35.98
CA ALA A 80 104.00 -46.35 35.75
C ALA A 80 102.95 -46.87 36.76
N THR A 81 101.94 -46.06 37.07
CA THR A 81 100.91 -46.18 38.12
C THR A 81 99.99 -47.42 37.99
N PRO A 82 99.33 -47.90 39.07
CA PRO A 82 98.92 -49.30 39.22
C PRO A 82 97.47 -49.67 38.80
N ASP A 83 96.85 -49.05 37.79
CA ASP A 83 95.38 -49.20 37.58
C ASP A 83 94.88 -49.57 36.15
N ASP A 84 95.63 -50.35 35.37
CA ASP A 84 95.13 -50.88 34.08
C ASP A 84 94.48 -52.27 34.23
N PHE A 85 93.16 -52.36 34.03
CA PHE A 85 92.39 -53.61 33.92
C PHE A 85 92.11 -53.93 32.43
N PHE A 86 92.44 -55.14 31.96
CA PHE A 86 92.19 -55.58 30.58
C PHE A 86 91.17 -56.74 30.52
N ILE A 87 90.14 -56.60 29.68
CA ILE A 87 89.19 -57.67 29.33
C ILE A 87 89.49 -58.12 27.89
N VAL A 88 89.76 -59.41 27.69
CA VAL A 88 89.83 -60.05 26.37
C VAL A 88 88.60 -60.93 26.21
N ALA A 89 87.71 -60.65 25.26
CA ALA A 89 86.67 -61.61 24.89
C ALA A 89 87.29 -62.75 24.06
N PRO A 90 87.17 -64.03 24.46
CA PRO A 90 87.79 -65.14 23.73
C PRO A 90 86.78 -65.72 22.76
N SER A 91 86.67 -65.17 21.56
CA SER A 91 86.34 -65.96 20.36
C SER A 91 86.54 -65.12 19.10
N LEU A 92 87.20 -65.70 18.10
CA LEU A 92 87.35 -65.18 16.73
C LEU A 92 88.46 -64.12 16.53
N GLY A 93 89.72 -64.51 16.71
CA GLY A 93 90.79 -64.38 15.70
C GLY A 93 91.16 -63.04 15.03
N THR A 94 90.46 -61.92 15.20
CA THR A 94 90.78 -60.64 14.53
C THR A 94 90.29 -59.43 15.33
N GLY A 95 91.19 -58.79 16.09
CA GLY A 95 91.23 -57.34 16.40
C GLY A 95 90.09 -56.69 17.20
N ARG A 96 90.41 -56.20 18.42
CA ARG A 96 90.69 -54.78 18.73
C ARG A 96 90.82 -54.56 20.25
N TRP A 97 91.85 -53.81 20.64
CA TRP A 97 92.12 -53.37 22.01
C TRP A 97 91.19 -52.20 22.38
N ILE A 98 90.50 -52.26 23.52
CA ILE A 98 89.84 -51.09 24.10
C ILE A 98 90.71 -50.63 25.27
N LEU A 99 91.57 -49.64 25.04
CA LEU A 99 92.11 -48.83 26.12
C LEU A 99 91.00 -47.86 26.55
N MET A 100 90.50 -47.98 27.78
CA MET A 100 89.98 -46.81 28.49
C MET A 100 91.16 -46.14 29.19
N ALA A 101 92.07 -45.54 28.41
CA ALA A 101 93.13 -44.71 28.97
C ALA A 101 92.56 -43.33 29.31
N GLU A 102 93.04 -42.78 30.42
CA GLU A 102 92.63 -41.56 31.12
C GLU A 102 92.86 -40.23 30.34
N THR A 103 92.98 -40.25 29.01
CA THR A 103 92.95 -39.03 28.18
C THR A 103 91.72 -39.03 27.28
N ALA A 104 90.64 -38.47 27.86
CA ALA A 104 89.46 -37.90 27.22
C ALA A 104 89.00 -38.53 25.89
N MET A 105 87.88 -39.25 25.94
CA MET A 105 87.04 -39.64 24.81
C MET A 105 87.03 -38.62 23.65
N GLY A 106 87.83 -38.83 22.59
CA GLY A 106 87.74 -38.18 21.27
C GLY A 106 87.40 -36.68 21.21
N PHE A 107 87.79 -35.86 22.20
CA PHE A 107 87.40 -34.44 22.31
C PHE A 107 88.51 -33.50 21.84
N SER A 108 88.17 -32.48 21.04
CA SER A 108 89.08 -31.40 20.65
C SER A 108 88.38 -30.04 20.59
N ALA A 109 89.08 -28.97 20.95
CA ALA A 109 88.63 -27.63 20.58
C ALA A 109 88.89 -27.42 19.08
N ASP A 110 87.91 -26.89 18.37
CA ASP A 110 88.09 -26.44 17.00
C ASP A 110 89.12 -25.30 16.94
N THR A 111 89.94 -25.30 15.89
CA THR A 111 90.92 -24.23 15.60
C THR A 111 90.76 -23.67 14.19
N GLY A 112 89.73 -24.12 13.46
CA GLY A 112 89.45 -23.74 12.09
C GLY A 112 88.67 -22.43 11.95
N SER A 113 88.19 -22.19 10.73
CA SER A 113 87.38 -21.02 10.37
C SER A 113 85.90 -21.39 10.27
N THR A 114 85.03 -20.39 10.07
CA THR A 114 83.62 -20.61 9.75
C THR A 114 83.47 -21.64 8.62
N ASN A 115 82.60 -22.63 8.82
CA ASN A 115 82.33 -23.75 7.91
C ASN A 115 83.51 -24.73 7.66
N ALA A 116 84.69 -24.53 8.26
CA ALA A 116 85.83 -25.43 8.08
C ALA A 116 86.49 -25.72 9.42
N TYR A 117 86.03 -26.78 10.08
CA TYR A 117 86.46 -27.16 11.42
C TYR A 117 87.74 -27.98 11.39
N VAL A 118 88.66 -27.67 12.31
CA VAL A 118 89.97 -28.34 12.42
C VAL A 118 90.16 -28.84 13.84
N LEU A 119 90.31 -30.16 13.98
CA LEU A 119 90.45 -30.84 15.26
C LEU A 119 91.82 -31.51 15.37
N THR A 120 92.38 -31.51 16.57
CA THR A 120 93.61 -32.26 16.91
C THR A 120 93.30 -33.26 18.02
N LEU A 121 93.42 -34.56 17.72
CA LEU A 121 93.16 -35.69 18.62
C LEU A 121 94.43 -36.55 18.78
N PRO A 122 94.82 -36.95 20.00
CA PRO A 122 95.99 -37.82 20.18
C PRO A 122 95.81 -39.19 19.50
N GLY A 123 96.86 -39.69 18.84
CA GLY A 123 96.95 -41.08 18.39
C GLY A 123 96.11 -41.49 17.16
N LEU A 124 95.41 -40.57 16.50
CA LEU A 124 94.61 -40.87 15.31
C LEU A 124 95.42 -40.71 14.01
N SER A 125 95.56 -41.78 13.22
CA SER A 125 96.32 -41.81 11.96
C SER A 125 95.48 -42.09 10.70
N ALA A 126 94.20 -42.45 10.83
CA ALA A 126 93.25 -42.60 9.73
C ALA A 126 91.81 -42.49 10.24
N TYR A 127 90.85 -42.21 9.35
CA TYR A 127 89.42 -42.28 9.66
C TYR A 127 88.90 -43.72 9.57
N TYR A 128 88.05 -44.13 10.50
CA TYR A 128 87.38 -45.44 10.50
C TYR A 128 85.86 -45.26 10.56
N THR A 129 85.09 -46.03 9.78
CA THR A 129 83.63 -46.00 9.85
C THR A 129 83.14 -46.29 11.26
N GLY A 130 82.18 -45.50 11.75
CA GLY A 130 81.69 -45.51 13.12
C GLY A 130 82.50 -44.68 14.10
N MET A 131 83.62 -44.05 13.69
CA MET A 131 84.44 -43.23 14.58
C MET A 131 83.68 -41.99 15.04
N MET A 132 83.55 -41.84 16.36
CA MET A 132 82.97 -40.67 17.01
C MET A 132 84.03 -39.62 17.34
N VAL A 133 83.73 -38.37 17.06
CA VAL A 133 84.51 -37.20 17.50
C VAL A 133 83.63 -36.23 18.24
N TRP A 134 84.12 -35.73 19.35
CA TRP A 134 83.51 -34.65 20.11
C TRP A 134 84.33 -33.38 19.88
N PHE A 135 83.67 -32.25 19.68
CA PHE A 135 84.39 -31.00 19.55
C PHE A 135 83.60 -29.79 20.00
N LYS A 136 84.33 -28.72 20.30
CA LYS A 136 83.77 -27.40 20.60
C LYS A 136 84.13 -26.45 19.45
N PRO A 137 83.19 -26.09 18.56
CA PRO A 137 83.42 -25.21 17.43
C PRO A 137 83.69 -23.77 17.92
N VAL A 138 84.65 -23.07 17.31
CA VAL A 138 84.93 -21.66 17.63
C VAL A 138 83.88 -20.76 16.99
N ASN A 139 83.44 -21.10 15.78
CA ASN A 139 82.49 -20.34 14.99
C ASN A 139 81.23 -21.18 14.73
N GLY A 140 80.06 -20.53 14.70
CA GLY A 140 78.85 -21.16 14.16
C GLY A 140 78.94 -21.29 12.64
N ASN A 141 78.23 -22.24 12.06
CA ASN A 141 78.21 -22.39 10.60
C ASN A 141 77.21 -21.45 9.92
N THR A 142 77.53 -21.05 8.68
CA THR A 142 76.67 -20.27 7.78
C THR A 142 76.26 -21.05 6.53
N GLY A 143 76.79 -22.26 6.34
CA GLY A 143 76.49 -23.13 5.19
C GLY A 143 77.08 -24.53 5.35
N ALA A 144 77.34 -25.19 4.21
CA ALA A 144 77.95 -26.52 4.19
C ALA A 144 79.33 -26.50 4.84
N CYS A 145 79.63 -27.53 5.63
CA CYS A 145 80.85 -27.56 6.45
C CYS A 145 81.78 -28.71 6.10
N THR A 146 83.05 -28.55 6.45
CA THR A 146 84.02 -29.64 6.49
C THR A 146 84.62 -29.79 7.89
N ILE A 147 85.12 -30.98 8.18
CA ILE A 147 85.90 -31.29 9.39
C ILE A 147 87.20 -31.98 8.96
N ASN A 148 88.32 -31.53 9.50
CA ASN A 148 89.63 -32.13 9.29
C ASN A 148 90.26 -32.45 10.65
N VAL A 149 90.44 -33.74 10.94
CA VAL A 149 91.05 -34.20 12.18
C VAL A 149 92.50 -34.60 11.90
N ASN A 150 93.46 -34.13 12.70
CA ASN A 150 94.88 -34.47 12.58
C ASN A 150 95.47 -34.30 11.17
N THR A 151 94.95 -33.36 10.38
CA THR A 151 95.35 -33.15 8.98
C THR A 151 95.20 -34.39 8.08
N LEU A 152 94.37 -35.37 8.47
CA LEU A 152 94.13 -36.63 7.73
C LEU A 152 93.30 -36.43 6.44
N GLY A 153 92.86 -35.21 6.18
CA GLY A 153 92.09 -34.80 5.01
C GLY A 153 90.72 -34.30 5.41
N ALA A 154 90.29 -33.17 4.83
CA ALA A 154 88.98 -32.59 5.10
C ALA A 154 87.87 -33.51 4.57
N LYS A 155 86.89 -33.82 5.42
CA LYS A 155 85.67 -34.55 5.08
C LYS A 155 84.48 -33.64 5.25
N SER A 156 83.43 -33.84 4.46
CA SER A 156 82.20 -33.08 4.65
C SER A 156 81.60 -33.40 6.01
N LEU A 157 81.19 -32.36 6.73
CA LEU A 157 80.40 -32.46 7.95
C LEU A 157 78.95 -32.19 7.57
N VAL A 158 78.07 -33.17 7.82
CA VAL A 158 76.71 -33.25 7.29
C VAL A 158 75.71 -33.57 8.42
N ARG A 159 74.42 -33.41 8.14
CA ARG A 159 73.33 -33.92 9.00
C ARG A 159 73.25 -35.44 8.93
N PRO A 160 72.57 -36.09 9.90
CA PRO A 160 72.16 -37.49 9.74
C PRO A 160 71.52 -37.72 8.38
N GLY A 161 71.97 -38.75 7.66
CA GLY A 161 71.48 -39.09 6.32
C GLY A 161 72.22 -38.42 5.15
N GLY A 162 73.32 -37.69 5.40
CA GLY A 162 74.24 -37.23 4.35
C GLY A 162 73.96 -35.84 3.76
N VAL A 163 72.96 -35.12 4.29
CA VAL A 163 72.57 -33.78 3.81
C VAL A 163 73.53 -32.71 4.32
N ALA A 164 73.99 -31.81 3.44
CA ALA A 164 74.86 -30.70 3.83
C ALA A 164 74.25 -29.85 4.97
N LEU A 165 75.10 -29.38 5.89
CA LEU A 165 74.67 -28.46 6.95
C LEU A 165 74.20 -27.12 6.35
N THR A 166 73.20 -26.50 6.99
CA THR A 166 72.76 -25.14 6.68
C THR A 166 73.09 -24.19 7.83
N SER A 167 73.09 -22.88 7.57
CA SER A 167 73.36 -21.85 8.58
C SER A 167 72.63 -22.14 9.91
N GLY A 168 73.38 -22.14 11.02
CA GLY A 168 72.86 -22.31 12.38
C GLY A 168 72.71 -23.76 12.87
N ASP A 169 73.07 -24.78 12.08
CA ASP A 169 73.10 -26.17 12.56
C ASP A 169 74.18 -26.41 13.64
N ILE A 170 75.25 -25.62 13.63
CA ILE A 170 76.33 -25.61 14.62
C ILE A 170 76.39 -24.24 15.27
N THR A 171 76.30 -24.21 16.61
CA THR A 171 76.44 -22.99 17.41
C THR A 171 77.85 -22.90 17.99
N ALA A 172 78.50 -21.75 17.87
CA ALA A 172 79.81 -21.49 18.48
C ALA A 172 79.79 -21.83 19.98
N GLY A 173 80.82 -22.55 20.44
CA GLY A 173 80.98 -22.92 21.84
C GLY A 173 80.10 -24.08 22.33
N ALA A 174 79.18 -24.62 21.53
CA ALA A 174 78.41 -25.82 21.89
C ALA A 174 79.28 -27.09 21.85
N LEU A 175 78.98 -28.09 22.68
CA LEU A 175 79.61 -29.40 22.56
C LEU A 175 78.90 -30.20 21.47
N ILE A 176 79.63 -30.53 20.40
CA ILE A 176 79.10 -31.23 19.23
C ILE A 176 79.70 -32.64 19.15
N CYS A 177 78.89 -33.62 18.79
CA CYS A 177 79.33 -34.96 18.45
C CYS A 177 79.08 -35.25 16.96
N ALA A 178 80.07 -35.82 16.28
CA ALA A 178 79.94 -36.29 14.90
C ALA A 178 80.48 -37.72 14.74
N VAL A 179 79.86 -38.51 13.86
CA VAL A 179 80.24 -39.90 13.55
C VAL A 179 80.69 -39.99 12.10
N TYR A 180 81.86 -40.57 11.83
CA TYR A 180 82.30 -40.86 10.47
C TYR A 180 81.55 -42.06 9.88
N ASP A 181 80.87 -41.90 8.74
CA ASP A 181 80.07 -42.96 8.10
C ASP A 181 80.86 -43.79 7.07
N GLY A 182 82.14 -43.47 6.85
CA GLY A 182 82.99 -44.04 5.79
C GLY A 182 83.30 -43.06 4.66
N THR A 183 82.47 -42.02 4.48
CA THR A 183 82.62 -40.96 3.48
C THR A 183 82.61 -39.56 4.10
N ASN A 184 81.64 -39.27 4.98
CA ASN A 184 81.39 -37.98 5.62
C ASN A 184 81.31 -38.14 7.15
N PHE A 185 81.40 -37.03 7.89
CA PHE A 185 81.03 -36.99 9.31
C PHE A 185 79.58 -36.52 9.46
N GLN A 186 78.73 -37.29 10.14
CA GLN A 186 77.34 -36.93 10.42
C GLN A 186 77.20 -36.39 11.85
N LEU A 187 76.56 -35.22 12.04
CA LEU A 187 76.24 -34.69 13.36
C LEU A 187 75.25 -35.60 14.10
N ILE A 188 75.49 -35.86 15.38
CA ILE A 188 74.56 -36.61 16.26
C ILE A 188 73.70 -35.65 17.10
N SER A 189 74.22 -34.48 17.45
CA SER A 189 73.50 -33.44 18.17
C SER A 189 72.99 -32.37 17.22
N LEU A 190 71.76 -32.51 16.70
CA LEU A 190 71.08 -31.36 16.08
C LEU A 190 70.45 -30.51 17.19
N LEU A 191 71.21 -29.53 17.70
CA LEU A 191 70.67 -28.45 18.54
C LEU A 191 70.25 -27.27 17.65
N ALA A 192 69.37 -27.52 16.67
CA ALA A 192 68.84 -26.43 15.87
C ALA A 192 67.75 -25.69 16.67
N ALA A 193 67.89 -24.37 16.82
CA ALA A 193 66.98 -23.47 17.53
C ALA A 193 65.55 -23.34 16.93
N ASN A 194 65.14 -24.29 16.07
CA ASN A 194 63.87 -24.28 15.33
C ASN A 194 62.96 -25.47 15.68
N LEU A 195 63.24 -26.18 16.77
CA LEU A 195 62.41 -27.30 17.21
C LEU A 195 61.10 -26.78 17.85
N VAL A 196 59.97 -27.23 17.30
CA VAL A 196 58.65 -27.07 17.93
C VAL A 196 58.49 -28.20 18.95
N HIS A 197 58.55 -27.88 20.24
CA HIS A 197 58.36 -28.81 21.35
C HIS A 197 56.87 -29.00 21.70
N LEU A 198 56.47 -30.19 22.15
CA LEU A 198 55.05 -30.54 22.38
C LEU A 198 54.36 -29.75 23.51
N THR A 199 55.11 -29.29 24.52
CA THR A 199 54.54 -28.74 25.76
C THR A 199 55.01 -27.32 26.10
N ALA A 200 55.95 -26.76 25.34
CA ALA A 200 56.47 -25.41 25.57
C ALA A 200 55.71 -24.37 24.74
N THR A 201 55.34 -23.23 25.35
CA THR A 201 54.86 -22.06 24.61
C THR A 201 55.93 -21.58 23.65
N GLN A 202 55.56 -21.37 22.39
CA GLN A 202 56.48 -20.96 21.34
C GLN A 202 55.96 -19.75 20.59
N THR A 203 56.88 -18.86 20.23
CA THR A 203 56.62 -17.76 19.31
C THR A 203 57.23 -18.12 17.96
N LEU A 204 56.38 -18.35 16.96
CA LEU A 204 56.80 -18.75 15.61
C LEU A 204 56.97 -17.53 14.70
N THR A 205 58.02 -16.74 14.93
CA THR A 205 58.32 -15.54 14.13
C THR A 205 58.87 -15.92 12.75
N ASN A 206 58.35 -15.29 11.68
CA ASN A 206 58.79 -15.49 10.29
C ASN A 206 58.75 -16.95 9.80
N LYS A 207 57.85 -17.77 10.35
CA LYS A 207 57.65 -19.15 9.91
C LYS A 207 56.45 -19.24 8.96
N THR A 208 56.62 -19.85 7.80
CA THR A 208 55.52 -20.24 6.92
C THR A 208 55.03 -21.63 7.33
N LEU A 209 53.80 -21.72 7.83
CA LEU A 209 53.16 -22.98 8.12
C LEU A 209 52.43 -23.46 6.87
N THR A 210 53.03 -24.38 6.12
CA THR A 210 52.38 -24.99 4.95
C THR A 210 51.51 -26.16 5.42
N SER A 211 50.19 -26.00 5.32
CA SER A 211 49.20 -27.02 5.71
C SER A 211 49.23 -27.47 7.19
N PRO A 212 49.32 -26.56 8.18
CA PRO A 212 49.18 -26.94 9.58
C PRO A 212 47.76 -27.46 9.84
N ILE A 213 47.64 -28.54 10.62
CA ILE A 213 46.35 -29.02 11.13
C ILE A 213 46.17 -28.46 12.54
N LEU A 214 45.17 -27.60 12.73
CA LEU A 214 44.80 -27.05 14.03
C LEU A 214 43.49 -27.69 14.49
N THR A 215 43.56 -28.69 15.39
CA THR A 215 42.37 -29.42 15.86
C THR A 215 41.62 -28.69 16.95
N THR A 216 42.31 -27.97 17.83
CA THR A 216 41.72 -27.20 18.95
C THR A 216 42.45 -25.87 19.17
N PRO A 217 42.57 -25.01 18.14
CA PRO A 217 43.24 -23.72 18.29
C PRO A 217 42.51 -22.88 19.35
N LYS A 218 43.27 -22.40 20.33
CA LYS A 218 42.79 -21.44 21.33
C LYS A 218 43.46 -20.09 21.08
N PHE A 219 42.66 -19.08 20.78
CA PHE A 219 43.11 -17.71 20.88
C PHE A 219 43.09 -17.29 22.35
N ALA A 220 44.17 -16.65 22.83
CA ALA A 220 44.19 -16.10 24.18
C ALA A 220 43.05 -15.08 24.36
N THR A 221 42.67 -14.79 25.60
CA THR A 221 41.66 -13.77 25.91
C THR A 221 42.06 -12.42 25.27
N ALA A 222 41.13 -11.80 24.54
CA ALA A 222 41.38 -10.61 23.73
C ALA A 222 42.40 -10.80 22.59
N GLY A 223 42.68 -12.05 22.21
CA GLY A 223 43.48 -12.41 21.05
C GLY A 223 42.83 -12.02 19.73
N TYR A 224 43.62 -12.05 18.66
CA TYR A 224 43.21 -11.59 17.34
C TYR A 224 43.99 -12.29 16.23
N ILE A 225 43.43 -12.27 15.02
CA ILE A 225 44.13 -12.53 13.77
C ILE A 225 44.53 -11.17 13.21
N THR A 226 45.80 -10.99 12.84
CA THR A 226 46.31 -9.73 12.27
C THR A 226 46.35 -9.77 10.74
N ASP A 227 46.38 -8.58 10.13
CA ASP A 227 46.81 -8.41 8.75
C ASP A 227 48.35 -8.49 8.61
N ALA A 228 48.85 -8.32 7.38
CA ALA A 228 50.29 -8.34 7.09
C ALA A 228 51.09 -7.19 7.71
N ASN A 229 50.42 -6.11 8.13
CA ASN A 229 51.02 -4.96 8.80
C ASN A 229 50.98 -5.09 10.33
N GLY A 230 50.38 -6.17 10.86
CA GLY A 230 50.23 -6.40 12.29
C GLY A 230 48.99 -5.75 12.92
N ASN A 231 48.09 -5.15 12.13
CA ASN A 231 46.83 -4.59 12.67
C ASN A 231 45.78 -5.69 12.86
N GLU A 232 44.84 -5.52 13.79
CA GLU A 232 43.80 -6.51 14.01
C GLU A 232 42.83 -6.62 12.82
N LEU A 233 42.70 -7.83 12.27
CA LEU A 233 41.74 -8.17 11.23
C LEU A 233 40.45 -8.76 11.84
N ILE A 234 40.60 -9.70 12.78
CA ILE A 234 39.49 -10.33 13.54
C ILE A 234 39.88 -10.39 15.01
N ARG A 235 38.97 -9.99 15.91
CA ARG A 235 39.20 -9.95 17.36
C ARG A 235 38.29 -10.93 18.10
N PHE A 236 38.80 -11.56 19.16
CA PHE A 236 38.07 -12.47 20.04
C PHE A 236 38.03 -11.92 21.48
N PRO A 237 37.20 -10.89 21.75
CA PRO A 237 37.27 -10.12 22.99
C PRO A 237 36.60 -10.79 24.21
N SER A 238 35.85 -11.88 24.02
CA SER A 238 35.01 -12.45 25.09
C SER A 238 35.83 -12.95 26.30
N THR A 239 35.39 -12.57 27.50
CA THR A 239 35.86 -13.04 28.81
C THR A 239 34.79 -13.84 29.55
N VAL A 240 33.72 -14.27 28.87
CA VAL A 240 32.57 -14.92 29.52
C VAL A 240 32.98 -16.33 29.98
N ALA A 241 33.03 -16.54 31.29
CA ALA A 241 33.59 -17.74 31.91
C ALA A 241 32.81 -19.04 31.63
N SER A 242 31.55 -18.94 31.19
CA SER A 242 30.69 -20.08 30.84
C SER A 242 29.88 -19.77 29.57
N ALA A 243 30.55 -19.31 28.52
CA ALA A 243 29.90 -19.11 27.23
C ALA A 243 29.34 -20.43 26.70
N VAL A 244 28.03 -20.45 26.41
CA VAL A 244 27.28 -21.62 25.90
C VAL A 244 26.92 -21.48 24.43
N ASN A 245 26.81 -20.24 23.94
CA ASN A 245 26.37 -19.93 22.59
C ASN A 245 27.52 -19.28 21.81
N GLU A 246 27.70 -19.67 20.55
CA GLU A 246 28.82 -19.28 19.71
C GLU A 246 28.45 -19.13 18.23
N ILE A 247 29.41 -18.66 17.42
CA ILE A 247 29.30 -18.62 15.97
C ILE A 247 29.98 -19.86 15.39
N THR A 248 29.24 -20.62 14.59
CA THR A 248 29.79 -21.70 13.77
C THR A 248 29.93 -21.22 12.32
N VAL A 249 31.11 -21.42 11.74
CA VAL A 249 31.41 -21.13 10.33
C VAL A 249 31.60 -22.45 9.59
N ASN A 250 30.68 -22.80 8.71
CA ASN A 250 30.67 -24.08 8.00
C ASN A 250 31.19 -23.93 6.57
N ASN A 251 32.07 -24.84 6.17
CA ASN A 251 32.29 -25.10 4.75
C ASN A 251 31.08 -25.87 4.16
N ALA A 252 31.08 -26.06 2.86
CA ALA A 252 30.02 -26.78 2.18
C ALA A 252 30.60 -27.67 1.08
N ALA A 253 29.90 -28.78 0.80
CA ALA A 253 30.20 -29.63 -0.34
C ALA A 253 29.95 -28.88 -1.66
N THR A 254 30.56 -29.35 -2.75
CA THR A 254 30.35 -28.77 -4.09
C THR A 254 28.85 -28.64 -4.41
N GLY A 255 28.43 -27.43 -4.80
CA GLY A 255 27.03 -27.11 -5.13
C GLY A 255 26.17 -26.62 -3.96
N VAL A 256 26.69 -26.66 -2.72
CA VAL A 256 26.02 -26.14 -1.52
C VAL A 256 26.74 -24.87 -1.04
N PRO A 257 26.02 -23.82 -0.59
CA PRO A 257 26.67 -22.60 -0.10
C PRO A 257 27.29 -22.78 1.30
N PRO A 258 28.45 -22.16 1.61
CA PRO A 258 28.96 -22.07 2.97
C PRO A 258 28.03 -21.22 3.85
N SER A 259 28.11 -21.38 5.18
CA SER A 259 27.21 -20.69 6.11
C SER A 259 27.90 -20.17 7.37
N ILE A 260 27.30 -19.14 7.97
CA ILE A 260 27.60 -18.64 9.31
C ILE A 260 26.30 -18.75 10.11
N GLN A 261 26.34 -19.36 11.28
CA GLN A 261 25.17 -19.60 12.11
C GLN A 261 25.49 -19.40 13.60
N SER A 262 24.45 -19.12 14.39
CA SER A 262 24.50 -19.32 15.83
C SER A 262 24.41 -20.82 16.17
N SER A 263 25.15 -21.25 17.19
CA SER A 263 25.09 -22.58 17.79
C SER A 263 25.22 -22.47 19.31
N GLY A 264 24.92 -23.55 20.02
CA GLY A 264 24.94 -23.62 21.47
C GLY A 264 23.92 -24.62 22.00
N SER A 265 23.86 -24.82 23.32
CA SER A 265 22.88 -25.74 23.93
C SER A 265 21.54 -25.09 24.28
N ASP A 266 21.41 -23.77 24.15
CA ASP A 266 20.14 -23.08 24.37
C ASP A 266 19.16 -23.35 23.23
N THR A 267 17.86 -23.39 23.54
CA THR A 267 16.81 -23.72 22.56
C THR A 267 16.70 -22.69 21.43
N ASN A 268 16.88 -21.41 21.72
CA ASN A 268 16.73 -20.32 20.75
C ASN A 268 17.93 -19.38 20.85
N VAL A 269 18.81 -19.43 19.85
CA VAL A 269 20.03 -18.61 19.83
C VAL A 269 19.99 -17.66 18.64
N GLY A 270 19.89 -16.36 18.91
CA GLY A 270 20.00 -15.32 17.88
C GLY A 270 21.46 -15.08 17.44
N LEU A 271 21.63 -14.44 16.29
CA LEU A 271 22.93 -13.97 15.80
C LEU A 271 22.91 -12.44 15.67
N ASP A 272 23.67 -11.77 16.53
CA ASP A 272 23.83 -10.33 16.50
C ASP A 272 24.96 -9.93 15.53
N ILE A 273 24.65 -9.06 14.57
CA ILE A 273 25.65 -8.39 13.72
C ILE A 273 25.57 -6.89 14.00
N LYS A 274 26.66 -6.29 14.50
CA LYS A 274 26.67 -4.92 15.02
C LYS A 274 27.72 -4.08 14.32
N SER A 275 27.31 -2.96 13.77
CA SER A 275 28.20 -1.85 13.39
C SER A 275 28.43 -0.93 14.60
N LYS A 276 29.49 -0.12 14.54
CA LYS A 276 29.80 0.87 15.59
C LYS A 276 29.29 2.26 15.17
N GLY A 277 28.60 2.96 16.08
CA GLY A 277 28.06 4.30 15.81
C GLY A 277 27.05 4.29 14.67
N THR A 278 27.14 5.24 13.74
CA THR A 278 26.30 5.32 12.52
C THR A 278 26.86 4.49 11.35
N GLY A 279 27.70 3.48 11.62
CA GLY A 279 28.21 2.59 10.58
C GLY A 279 27.11 1.70 10.00
N THR A 280 27.17 1.39 8.71
CA THR A 280 26.19 0.52 8.03
C THR A 280 26.63 -0.95 8.00
N ILE A 281 25.68 -1.88 7.96
CA ILE A 281 25.91 -3.27 7.57
C ILE A 281 25.46 -3.45 6.12
N ARG A 282 26.27 -4.07 5.25
CA ARG A 282 25.98 -4.20 3.81
C ARG A 282 26.09 -5.63 3.35
N ASN A 283 25.10 -6.08 2.59
CA ASN A 283 25.14 -7.36 1.88
C ASN A 283 25.53 -7.12 0.41
N TYR A 284 26.58 -7.79 -0.04
CA TYR A 284 27.03 -7.74 -1.43
C TYR A 284 26.63 -9.03 -2.17
N VAL A 285 25.96 -8.88 -3.31
CA VAL A 285 25.67 -9.97 -4.25
C VAL A 285 26.27 -9.58 -5.59
N ASN A 286 27.12 -10.44 -6.15
CA ASN A 286 27.85 -10.16 -7.40
C ASN A 286 28.61 -8.80 -7.36
N ASN A 287 29.28 -8.51 -6.24
CA ASN A 287 29.99 -7.25 -5.97
C ASN A 287 29.10 -5.98 -6.01
N VAL A 288 27.77 -6.13 -5.95
CA VAL A 288 26.80 -5.03 -5.84
C VAL A 288 26.17 -5.07 -4.47
N VAL A 289 26.05 -3.90 -3.82
CA VAL A 289 25.32 -3.78 -2.56
C VAL A 289 23.84 -4.04 -2.84
N SER A 290 23.35 -5.19 -2.40
CA SER A 290 21.95 -5.61 -2.59
C SER A 290 21.06 -5.02 -1.49
N VAL A 291 21.55 -5.01 -0.24
CA VAL A 291 20.85 -4.47 0.93
C VAL A 291 21.84 -3.71 1.81
N VAL A 292 21.40 -2.56 2.33
CA VAL A 292 22.08 -1.79 3.37
C VAL A 292 21.19 -1.71 4.59
N PHE A 293 21.71 -2.10 5.75
CA PHE A 293 21.13 -1.80 7.04
C PHE A 293 21.84 -0.56 7.59
N ASP A 294 21.09 0.52 7.69
CA ASP A 294 21.54 1.82 8.18
C ASP A 294 20.66 2.25 9.35
N ALA A 295 21.25 2.96 10.31
CA ALA A 295 20.57 3.40 11.52
C ALA A 295 20.87 4.88 11.77
N ALA A 296 19.81 5.64 12.05
CA ALA A 296 19.96 6.99 12.58
C ALA A 296 20.66 6.96 13.95
N ALA A 297 21.31 8.07 14.31
CA ALA A 297 21.88 8.21 15.65
C ALA A 297 20.78 8.01 16.71
N SER A 298 21.04 7.16 17.70
CA SER A 298 20.10 6.84 18.78
C SER A 298 18.73 6.32 18.32
N ALA A 299 18.68 5.55 17.22
CA ALA A 299 17.44 4.95 16.73
C ALA A 299 16.77 4.04 17.78
N VAL A 300 15.48 4.27 18.04
CA VAL A 300 14.62 3.45 18.93
C VAL A 300 13.55 2.64 18.18
N ASN A 301 13.42 2.89 16.88
CA ASN A 301 12.49 2.22 15.98
C ASN A 301 13.26 1.42 14.92
N SER A 302 12.69 0.32 14.45
CA SER A 302 13.34 -0.67 13.58
C SER A 302 12.34 -1.39 12.67
N LEU A 303 12.86 -2.12 11.69
CA LEU A 303 12.08 -2.99 10.80
C LEU A 303 12.30 -4.45 11.18
N THR A 304 11.22 -5.22 11.36
CA THR A 304 11.29 -6.67 11.55
C THR A 304 10.70 -7.38 10.34
N MET A 305 11.44 -8.34 9.77
CA MET A 305 10.95 -9.23 8.73
C MET A 305 10.77 -10.63 9.33
N LYS A 306 9.55 -11.15 9.35
CA LYS A 306 9.22 -12.41 10.03
C LYS A 306 8.77 -13.48 9.04
N SER A 307 9.44 -14.63 9.06
CA SER A 307 8.84 -15.89 8.60
C SER A 307 7.80 -16.35 9.62
N ASN A 308 6.81 -17.12 9.17
CA ASN A 308 5.73 -17.57 10.05
C ASN A 308 5.52 -19.09 9.93
N ALA A 309 4.83 -19.67 10.90
CA ALA A 309 4.47 -21.08 10.89
C ALA A 309 3.58 -21.41 9.68
N THR A 310 3.48 -22.70 9.34
CA THR A 310 2.62 -23.18 8.26
C THR A 310 1.20 -22.60 8.40
N ASN A 311 0.61 -22.18 7.29
CA ASN A 311 -0.70 -21.51 7.18
C ASN A 311 -0.77 -20.04 7.63
N ASN A 312 0.34 -19.45 8.09
CA ASN A 312 0.43 -18.00 8.33
C ASN A 312 1.32 -17.34 7.27
N SER A 313 1.04 -16.08 6.92
CA SER A 313 1.85 -15.33 5.97
C SER A 313 3.11 -14.74 6.62
N PRO A 314 4.25 -14.69 5.92
CA PRO A 314 5.38 -13.83 6.29
C PRO A 314 4.96 -12.36 6.36
N SER A 315 5.62 -11.57 7.22
CA SER A 315 5.29 -10.17 7.45
C SER A 315 6.52 -9.26 7.48
N ILE A 316 6.28 -7.97 7.21
CA ILE A 316 7.21 -6.87 7.42
C ILE A 316 6.53 -5.91 8.39
N GLU A 317 7.19 -5.62 9.52
CA GLU A 317 6.59 -4.94 10.66
C GLU A 317 7.50 -3.81 11.16
N ALA A 318 6.91 -2.67 11.53
CA ALA A 318 7.60 -1.67 12.32
C ALA A 318 7.64 -2.12 13.79
N ALA A 319 8.79 -1.97 14.43
CA ALA A 319 8.99 -2.28 15.84
C ALA A 319 9.74 -1.14 16.54
N GLY A 320 9.56 -0.98 17.84
CA GLY A 320 10.24 0.08 18.60
C GLY A 320 9.51 0.39 19.89
N SER A 321 10.08 1.33 20.67
CA SER A 321 9.46 1.79 21.92
C SER A 321 8.36 2.82 21.71
N ASP A 322 8.29 3.46 20.54
CA ASP A 322 7.29 4.48 20.27
C ASP A 322 5.91 3.85 20.04
N ALA A 323 4.86 4.54 20.49
CA ALA A 323 3.49 4.02 20.43
C ALA A 323 2.95 3.88 18.99
N ASN A 324 3.40 4.72 18.05
CA ASN A 324 2.94 4.73 16.67
C ASN A 324 4.15 4.83 15.73
N VAL A 325 4.47 3.74 15.03
CA VAL A 325 5.62 3.68 14.11
C VAL A 325 5.12 3.25 12.73
N GLY A 326 5.33 4.12 11.73
CA GLY A 326 5.03 3.82 10.32
C GLY A 326 6.18 3.11 9.61
N ILE A 327 5.92 2.60 8.39
CA ILE A 327 6.94 2.09 7.48
C ILE A 327 6.93 2.94 6.22
N ASP A 328 8.08 3.56 5.93
CA ASP A 328 8.29 4.28 4.68
C ASP A 328 8.91 3.35 3.62
N VAL A 329 8.31 3.27 2.44
CA VAL A 329 8.92 2.65 1.25
C VAL A 329 9.20 3.75 0.23
N LYS A 330 10.48 4.02 -0.05
CA LYS A 330 10.91 5.15 -0.88
C LYS A 330 11.53 4.65 -2.18
N THR A 331 11.00 5.12 -3.30
CA THR A 331 11.64 5.01 -4.61
C THR A 331 12.51 6.25 -4.85
N LYS A 332 13.43 6.17 -5.82
CA LYS A 332 14.31 7.28 -6.19
C LYS A 332 13.86 7.89 -7.53
N GLY A 333 13.76 9.21 -7.58
CA GLY A 333 13.33 9.93 -8.78
C GLY A 333 11.89 9.55 -9.19
N THR A 334 11.67 9.29 -10.48
CA THR A 334 10.38 8.83 -11.03
C THR A 334 10.22 7.30 -10.99
N GLY A 335 10.95 6.61 -10.11
CA GLY A 335 10.80 5.17 -9.93
C GLY A 335 9.45 4.82 -9.29
N VAL A 336 8.80 3.76 -9.74
CA VAL A 336 7.48 3.33 -9.25
C VAL A 336 7.59 2.24 -8.19
N PHE A 337 6.66 2.22 -7.23
CA PHE A 337 6.47 1.07 -6.35
C PHE A 337 5.47 0.10 -6.98
N ARG A 338 5.78 -1.20 -6.98
CA ARG A 338 4.91 -2.25 -7.55
C ARG A 338 4.69 -3.37 -6.56
N ALA A 339 3.42 -3.74 -6.35
CA ALA A 339 3.07 -4.99 -5.70
C ALA A 339 2.67 -6.01 -6.77
N LEU A 340 3.40 -7.12 -6.82
CA LEU A 340 3.14 -8.21 -7.76
C LEU A 340 2.45 -9.37 -7.02
N VAL A 341 1.43 -9.94 -7.65
CA VAL A 341 0.74 -11.15 -7.18
C VAL A 341 0.89 -12.20 -8.28
N ASN A 342 1.49 -13.35 -7.94
CA ASN A 342 1.80 -14.43 -8.89
C ASN A 342 2.57 -13.95 -10.13
N GLY A 343 3.53 -13.03 -9.93
CA GLY A 343 4.34 -12.45 -11.01
C GLY A 343 3.64 -11.38 -11.86
N VAL A 344 2.35 -11.12 -11.63
CA VAL A 344 1.59 -10.07 -12.33
C VAL A 344 1.52 -8.82 -11.46
N VAL A 345 1.71 -7.65 -12.06
CA VAL A 345 1.54 -6.37 -11.38
C VAL A 345 0.06 -6.20 -10.98
N ALA A 346 -0.21 -6.28 -9.68
CA ALA A 346 -1.56 -6.12 -9.14
C ALA A 346 -1.83 -4.66 -8.72
N PHE A 347 -0.80 -3.95 -8.26
CA PHE A 347 -0.89 -2.57 -7.84
C PHE A 347 0.41 -1.81 -8.15
N VAL A 348 0.27 -0.55 -8.56
CA VAL A 348 1.39 0.35 -8.85
C VAL A 348 1.12 1.69 -8.21
N VAL A 349 2.12 2.23 -7.52
CA VAL A 349 2.17 3.64 -7.11
C VAL A 349 3.22 4.33 -7.97
N ASP A 350 2.74 5.29 -8.75
CA ASP A 350 3.56 6.14 -9.62
C ASP A 350 3.59 7.56 -9.06
N THR A 351 4.58 8.35 -9.46
CA THR A 351 4.75 9.72 -9.01
C THR A 351 5.38 10.60 -10.09
N VAL A 352 5.17 11.91 -9.95
CA VAL A 352 5.83 12.94 -10.76
C VAL A 352 6.68 13.83 -9.84
N ALA A 353 7.68 14.50 -10.41
CA ALA A 353 8.50 15.42 -9.63
C ALA A 353 7.62 16.52 -9.00
N GLY A 354 7.72 16.69 -7.67
CA GLY A 354 6.99 17.73 -6.93
C GLY A 354 5.51 17.42 -6.64
N ALA A 355 5.08 16.15 -6.72
CA ALA A 355 3.72 15.79 -6.32
C ALA A 355 3.44 16.15 -4.84
N VAL A 356 2.39 16.94 -4.59
CA VAL A 356 1.94 17.38 -3.25
C VAL A 356 0.58 16.80 -2.83
N ASN A 357 -0.14 16.20 -3.79
CA ASN A 357 -1.43 15.55 -3.58
C ASN A 357 -1.28 14.04 -3.80
N TYR A 358 -1.93 13.23 -2.97
CA TYR A 358 -1.83 11.78 -2.95
C TYR A 358 -3.11 11.12 -2.43
N LEU A 359 -3.23 9.80 -2.63
CA LEU A 359 -4.36 9.01 -2.15
C LEU A 359 -4.06 8.43 -0.76
N THR A 360 -5.01 8.54 0.16
CA THR A 360 -4.99 7.83 1.45
C THR A 360 -6.04 6.73 1.44
N VAL A 361 -5.65 5.50 1.81
CA VAL A 361 -6.57 4.38 2.05
C VAL A 361 -6.59 4.09 3.55
N LYS A 362 -7.75 4.26 4.18
CA LYS A 362 -7.91 4.20 5.62
C LYS A 362 -8.88 3.09 6.03
N ALA A 363 -8.39 2.14 6.82
CA ALA A 363 -9.24 1.22 7.58
C ALA A 363 -9.93 1.98 8.72
N ASN A 364 -11.10 1.50 9.15
CA ASN A 364 -11.91 2.17 10.16
C ASN A 364 -12.34 1.21 11.28
N THR A 365 -12.77 1.76 12.42
CA THR A 365 -13.27 0.96 13.53
C THR A 365 -14.57 0.25 13.16
N ALA A 366 -14.88 -0.84 13.85
CA ALA A 366 -16.12 -1.59 13.63
C ALA A 366 -17.35 -0.66 13.62
N GLY A 367 -18.20 -0.82 12.63
CA GLY A 367 -19.40 0.02 12.41
C GLY A 367 -19.18 1.21 11.47
N ASN A 368 -17.93 1.56 11.13
CA ASN A 368 -17.61 2.63 10.17
C ASN A 368 -17.02 2.04 8.87
N ALA A 369 -17.33 2.66 7.73
CA ALA A 369 -16.79 2.21 6.45
C ALA A 369 -15.29 2.57 6.30
N PRO A 370 -14.47 1.72 5.64
CA PRO A 370 -13.16 2.13 5.16
C PRO A 370 -13.29 3.22 4.10
N ALA A 371 -12.28 4.06 3.98
CA ALA A 371 -12.29 5.21 3.06
C ALA A 371 -11.08 5.23 2.14
N ILE A 372 -11.30 5.69 0.91
CA ILE A 372 -10.26 6.09 -0.05
C ILE A 372 -10.48 7.57 -0.31
N SER A 373 -9.49 8.42 0.01
CA SER A 373 -9.64 9.88 -0.06
C SER A 373 -8.40 10.54 -0.67
N ALA A 374 -8.60 11.59 -1.47
CA ALA A 374 -7.51 12.51 -1.83
C ALA A 374 -7.04 13.26 -0.58
N THR A 375 -5.74 13.47 -0.48
CA THR A 375 -5.09 14.22 0.61
C THR A 375 -3.93 15.00 0.00
N GLY A 376 -3.56 16.13 0.58
CA GLY A 376 -2.48 16.96 0.07
C GLY A 376 -2.54 18.36 0.66
N THR A 377 -1.63 19.22 0.20
CA THR A 377 -1.60 20.63 0.64
C THR A 377 -2.61 21.50 -0.09
N ASP A 378 -3.11 21.06 -1.24
CA ASP A 378 -4.10 21.83 -2.00
C ASP A 378 -5.48 21.73 -1.33
N THR A 379 -6.23 22.84 -1.36
CA THR A 379 -7.51 22.95 -0.65
C THR A 379 -8.60 22.04 -1.23
N ASN A 380 -8.61 21.88 -2.55
CA ASN A 380 -9.59 21.07 -3.27
C ASN A 380 -8.83 20.10 -4.18
N VAL A 381 -8.99 18.80 -3.95
CA VAL A 381 -8.31 17.75 -4.73
C VAL A 381 -9.31 16.67 -5.07
N ASP A 382 -9.52 16.45 -6.37
CA ASP A 382 -10.37 15.39 -6.88
C ASP A 382 -9.64 14.03 -6.87
N VAL A 383 -10.38 12.94 -6.68
CA VAL A 383 -9.88 11.59 -6.93
C VAL A 383 -10.30 11.17 -8.33
N ASN A 384 -9.33 11.05 -9.24
CA ASN A 384 -9.59 10.61 -10.61
C ASN A 384 -9.44 9.08 -10.74
N VAL A 385 -10.53 8.38 -11.13
CA VAL A 385 -10.53 6.93 -11.39
C VAL A 385 -10.90 6.67 -12.85
N VAL A 386 -9.90 6.30 -13.66
CA VAL A 386 -10.04 6.23 -15.12
C VAL A 386 -9.88 4.79 -15.62
N PRO A 387 -10.95 4.15 -16.13
CA PRO A 387 -10.83 2.90 -16.87
C PRO A 387 -10.05 3.08 -18.17
N LYS A 388 -9.30 2.06 -18.60
CA LYS A 388 -8.59 2.08 -19.89
C LYS A 388 -9.52 1.69 -21.05
N GLY A 389 -9.43 2.41 -22.18
CA GLY A 389 -10.17 2.08 -23.41
C GLY A 389 -11.69 2.20 -23.25
N THR A 390 -12.44 1.19 -23.69
CA THR A 390 -13.91 1.11 -23.53
C THR A 390 -14.35 0.60 -22.15
N GLY A 391 -13.44 0.47 -21.19
CA GLY A 391 -13.74 0.04 -19.83
C GLY A 391 -14.68 1.00 -19.09
N ARG A 392 -15.40 0.48 -18.09
CA ARG A 392 -16.28 1.26 -17.21
C ARG A 392 -15.89 1.00 -15.75
N LEU A 393 -15.95 2.03 -14.90
CA LEU A 393 -15.86 1.82 -13.45
C LEU A 393 -17.07 0.99 -13.01
N LYS A 394 -16.86 0.02 -12.14
CA LYS A 394 -17.91 -0.90 -11.68
C LYS A 394 -17.90 -1.03 -10.17
N GLU A 395 -19.09 -1.07 -9.58
CA GLU A 395 -19.34 -1.47 -8.20
C GLU A 395 -20.00 -2.84 -8.23
N ASN A 396 -19.33 -3.84 -7.64
CA ASN A 396 -19.79 -5.23 -7.59
C ASN A 396 -20.31 -5.76 -8.95
N GLY A 397 -19.57 -5.51 -10.02
CA GLY A 397 -19.89 -5.95 -11.39
C GLY A 397 -20.84 -5.04 -12.17
N THR A 398 -21.55 -4.12 -11.51
CA THR A 398 -22.46 -3.15 -12.13
C THR A 398 -21.71 -1.87 -12.47
N ALA A 399 -21.89 -1.33 -13.67
CA ALA A 399 -21.22 -0.08 -14.04
C ALA A 399 -21.70 1.07 -13.15
N VAL A 400 -20.76 1.77 -12.52
CA VAL A 400 -21.03 3.00 -11.78
C VAL A 400 -21.47 4.05 -12.79
N ALA A 401 -22.70 4.52 -12.68
CA ALA A 401 -23.19 5.67 -13.42
C ALA A 401 -22.58 6.92 -12.78
N LEU A 402 -21.49 7.42 -13.37
CA LEU A 402 -20.86 8.66 -12.92
C LEU A 402 -21.88 9.80 -13.13
N SER A 403 -22.53 10.26 -12.05
CA SER A 403 -23.25 11.52 -12.07
C SER A 403 -22.20 12.62 -12.18
N THR A 404 -22.10 13.26 -13.34
CA THR A 404 -21.39 14.54 -13.46
C THR A 404 -21.99 15.52 -12.45
N ASP A 405 -21.13 16.27 -11.75
CA ASP A 405 -21.47 17.19 -10.66
C ASP A 405 -22.83 17.89 -10.79
N LEU A 406 -23.66 17.69 -9.78
CA LEU A 406 -24.97 18.32 -9.57
C LEU A 406 -24.89 19.77 -9.08
N THR A 407 -23.72 20.41 -9.14
CA THR A 407 -23.50 21.78 -8.63
C THR A 407 -23.42 22.84 -9.73
N SER A 408 -23.34 22.45 -11.01
CA SER A 408 -23.54 23.38 -12.13
C SER A 408 -24.95 23.22 -12.69
N TYR A 409 -25.87 23.99 -12.13
CA TYR A 409 -27.24 24.17 -12.64
C TYR A 409 -27.21 24.37 -14.18
N ASN A 410 -28.04 23.59 -14.88
CA ASN A 410 -28.78 23.98 -16.09
C ASN A 410 -28.41 23.45 -17.51
N SER A 411 -27.59 22.39 -17.72
CA SER A 411 -27.47 21.87 -19.10
C SER A 411 -26.98 20.43 -19.37
N LEU A 412 -27.15 19.43 -18.49
CA LEU A 412 -26.81 18.04 -18.84
C LEU A 412 -28.00 17.09 -18.79
N ILE A 413 -28.59 16.93 -19.98
CA ILE A 413 -29.49 15.85 -20.37
C ILE A 413 -28.82 14.51 -20.03
N GLY A 414 -29.50 13.69 -19.23
CA GLY A 414 -29.03 12.39 -18.77
C GLY A 414 -28.67 11.45 -19.93
N ARG A 415 -27.38 11.25 -20.16
CA ARG A 415 -26.89 10.13 -20.99
C ARG A 415 -26.76 8.88 -20.13
N ILE A 416 -27.88 8.23 -19.83
CA ILE A 416 -27.88 6.79 -19.47
C ILE A 416 -27.80 6.01 -20.78
N VAL A 417 -26.61 5.53 -21.14
CA VAL A 417 -26.44 4.56 -22.24
C VAL A 417 -26.89 3.19 -21.75
N ILE A 418 -28.10 2.76 -22.11
CA ILE A 418 -28.49 1.35 -22.07
C ILE A 418 -27.96 0.72 -23.38
N PRO A 419 -26.94 -0.16 -23.35
CA PRO A 419 -26.44 -0.79 -24.55
C PRO A 419 -27.50 -1.74 -25.13
N ALA A 420 -27.66 -1.71 -26.45
CA ALA A 420 -28.79 -2.33 -27.16
C ALA A 420 -28.93 -3.86 -27.03
N ASN A 421 -27.98 -4.59 -26.43
CA ASN A 421 -27.92 -6.06 -26.48
C ASN A 421 -27.59 -6.74 -25.14
N ALA A 422 -28.09 -6.25 -24.00
CA ALA A 422 -27.96 -6.99 -22.73
C ALA A 422 -29.32 -7.60 -22.35
N ASP A 423 -29.45 -8.92 -22.52
CA ASP A 423 -30.52 -9.71 -21.90
C ASP A 423 -30.47 -9.52 -20.37
N LEU A 424 -31.35 -8.67 -19.85
CA LEU A 424 -31.43 -8.36 -18.42
C LEU A 424 -32.16 -9.51 -17.70
N ASN A 425 -31.39 -10.42 -17.11
CA ASN A 425 -31.91 -11.43 -16.21
C ASN A 425 -32.28 -10.80 -14.85
N ALA A 426 -33.36 -11.30 -14.24
CA ALA A 426 -34.11 -10.67 -13.14
C ALA A 426 -33.37 -10.48 -11.80
N ALA A 427 -32.07 -10.74 -11.71
CA ALA A 427 -31.31 -10.74 -10.46
C ALA A 427 -30.75 -9.36 -10.04
N THR A 428 -30.72 -8.36 -10.94
CA THR A 428 -30.01 -7.08 -10.70
C THR A 428 -30.86 -6.00 -10.01
N TYR A 429 -32.14 -6.25 -9.72
CA TYR A 429 -33.07 -5.24 -9.17
C TYR A 429 -33.05 -5.07 -7.64
N LYS A 430 -31.99 -5.51 -6.94
CA LYS A 430 -32.02 -5.64 -5.48
C LYS A 430 -31.63 -4.39 -4.66
N SER A 431 -31.38 -3.22 -5.25
CA SER A 431 -30.92 -2.05 -4.47
C SER A 431 -31.49 -0.71 -4.90
N ILE A 432 -32.81 -0.65 -5.12
CA ILE A 432 -33.55 0.62 -5.05
C ILE A 432 -34.64 0.42 -4.01
N GLY A 433 -34.62 1.24 -2.96
CA GLY A 433 -35.29 1.00 -1.68
C GLY A 433 -36.78 0.64 -1.76
N ASN A 434 -37.16 -0.29 -0.88
CA ASN A 434 -38.49 -0.54 -0.33
C ASN A 434 -39.66 -0.75 -1.31
N TYR A 435 -39.67 -1.85 -2.07
CA TYR A 435 -40.93 -2.55 -2.39
C TYR A 435 -40.68 -4.07 -2.46
N TYR A 436 -41.45 -4.83 -1.68
CA TYR A 436 -41.44 -6.29 -1.63
C TYR A 436 -41.77 -6.90 -3.00
N CYS A 437 -41.02 -7.93 -3.42
CA CYS A 437 -41.37 -8.80 -4.54
C CYS A 437 -41.54 -10.23 -3.99
N PRO A 438 -42.72 -10.87 -4.10
CA PRO A 438 -42.82 -12.29 -3.89
C PRO A 438 -42.40 -13.04 -5.15
N THR A 439 -41.45 -13.96 -4.95
CA THR A 439 -41.17 -15.15 -5.77
C THR A 439 -42.50 -15.81 -6.17
N THR A 440 -42.76 -16.19 -7.42
CA THR A 440 -42.15 -17.28 -8.19
C THR A 440 -42.76 -17.31 -9.61
N ALA A 441 -41.96 -17.79 -10.57
CA ALA A 441 -42.35 -18.50 -11.80
C ALA A 441 -43.71 -18.15 -12.45
N ASP A 442 -43.70 -17.34 -13.49
CA ASP A 442 -44.01 -17.85 -14.83
C ASP A 442 -43.61 -16.86 -15.92
N SER A 443 -42.81 -17.38 -16.84
CA SER A 443 -42.35 -16.69 -18.03
C SER A 443 -43.46 -16.74 -19.08
N GLN A 444 -43.44 -15.76 -19.99
CA GLN A 444 -44.23 -15.68 -21.23
C GLN A 444 -45.60 -14.99 -21.14
N THR A 445 -45.61 -13.66 -21.25
CA THR A 445 -46.62 -12.85 -22.00
C THR A 445 -46.28 -11.35 -21.94
N ILE A 446 -45.05 -10.99 -22.30
CA ILE A 446 -44.69 -9.59 -22.62
C ILE A 446 -44.00 -9.59 -23.99
N LEU A 447 -44.68 -10.11 -25.00
CA LEU A 447 -44.36 -9.88 -26.41
C LEU A 447 -45.61 -9.25 -27.05
N ASN A 448 -45.40 -8.12 -27.73
CA ASN A 448 -46.37 -7.28 -28.44
C ASN A 448 -46.87 -6.06 -27.66
N MET A 449 -45.96 -5.13 -27.37
CA MET A 449 -46.28 -3.70 -27.33
C MET A 449 -45.87 -3.05 -28.67
N PRO A 450 -46.69 -2.17 -29.28
CA PRO A 450 -46.29 -1.40 -30.45
C PRO A 450 -45.09 -0.50 -30.13
N LYS A 451 -44.15 -0.38 -31.08
CA LYS A 451 -43.01 0.55 -31.03
C LYS A 451 -43.52 1.99 -30.81
N ILE A 452 -43.27 2.55 -29.64
CA ILE A 452 -43.42 3.99 -29.38
C ILE A 452 -42.10 4.66 -29.81
N PRO A 453 -42.11 5.76 -30.59
CA PRO A 453 -40.90 6.52 -30.89
C PRO A 453 -40.42 7.16 -29.58
N SER A 454 -39.29 6.67 -29.06
CA SER A 454 -38.44 7.29 -28.03
C SER A 454 -39.13 8.23 -27.04
N ILE A 455 -39.75 7.66 -25.99
CA ILE A 455 -39.97 8.37 -24.72
C ILE A 455 -38.76 8.09 -23.84
N ILE A 456 -38.07 9.16 -23.43
CA ILE A 456 -37.00 9.13 -22.43
C ILE A 456 -37.68 8.92 -21.09
N ILE A 457 -37.57 7.71 -20.52
CA ILE A 457 -38.08 7.40 -19.18
C ILE A 457 -36.98 7.77 -18.18
N ASN A 458 -37.15 8.90 -17.48
CA ASN A 458 -36.34 9.21 -16.30
C ASN A 458 -36.69 8.20 -15.19
N ALA A 459 -35.71 7.40 -14.79
CA ALA A 459 -35.86 6.45 -13.69
C ALA A 459 -36.08 7.24 -12.40
N PHE A 460 -37.32 7.28 -11.89
CA PHE A 460 -37.65 7.24 -10.45
C PHE A 460 -39.13 7.27 -10.08
N ASN A 461 -40.05 7.04 -11.02
CA ASN A 461 -41.44 7.38 -10.75
C ASN A 461 -42.47 6.43 -11.38
N LEU A 462 -42.42 5.13 -11.09
CA LEU A 462 -43.44 4.18 -11.55
C LEU A 462 -43.93 3.33 -10.38
N LYS A 463 -45.22 3.42 -10.02
CA LYS A 463 -45.88 2.46 -9.12
C LYS A 463 -46.81 1.56 -9.92
N VAL A 464 -46.77 0.28 -9.61
CA VAL A 464 -47.51 -0.78 -10.33
C VAL A 464 -48.37 -1.50 -9.30
N PHE A 465 -49.69 -1.53 -9.52
CA PHE A 465 -50.68 -2.13 -8.62
C PHE A 465 -51.21 -3.42 -9.23
N PHE A 466 -51.16 -4.49 -8.45
CA PHE A 466 -51.62 -5.84 -8.82
C PHE A 466 -52.94 -6.16 -8.10
N GLY A 467 -53.85 -6.87 -8.77
CA GLY A 467 -55.13 -7.29 -8.17
C GLY A 467 -54.99 -8.41 -7.14
N THR A 468 -55.91 -8.50 -6.17
CA THR A 468 -55.84 -9.43 -5.02
C THR A 468 -56.54 -10.77 -5.24
N GLY A 469 -56.18 -11.49 -6.30
CA GLY A 469 -56.58 -12.89 -6.47
C GLY A 469 -55.57 -13.67 -7.31
N THR A 470 -55.78 -14.98 -7.46
CA THR A 470 -54.91 -15.85 -8.26
C THR A 470 -55.06 -15.55 -9.76
N GLY A 471 -53.99 -15.10 -10.42
CA GLY A 471 -53.94 -14.90 -11.88
C GLY A 471 -54.23 -13.48 -12.40
N TYR A 472 -54.12 -12.44 -11.57
CA TYR A 472 -54.55 -11.09 -11.96
C TYR A 472 -53.39 -10.29 -12.59
N PRO A 473 -53.50 -9.83 -13.85
CA PRO A 473 -52.52 -8.95 -14.47
C PRO A 473 -52.44 -7.61 -13.73
N VAL A 474 -51.40 -6.83 -14.01
CA VAL A 474 -51.27 -5.45 -13.53
C VAL A 474 -52.59 -4.72 -13.77
N GLN A 475 -53.24 -4.24 -12.71
CA GLN A 475 -54.53 -3.57 -12.83
C GLN A 475 -54.39 -2.06 -12.96
N GLN A 476 -53.27 -1.51 -12.49
CA GLN A 476 -53.06 -0.07 -12.52
C GLN A 476 -51.57 0.24 -12.51
N VAL A 477 -51.18 1.25 -13.29
CA VAL A 477 -49.82 1.80 -13.33
C VAL A 477 -49.92 3.30 -13.10
N GLU A 478 -49.13 3.81 -12.18
CA GLU A 478 -49.01 5.23 -11.89
C GLU A 478 -47.59 5.71 -12.19
N PHE A 479 -47.47 6.71 -13.04
CA PHE A 479 -46.24 7.43 -13.32
C PHE A 479 -46.23 8.73 -12.52
N TYR A 480 -45.20 8.95 -11.72
CA TYR A 480 -44.99 10.18 -10.99
C TYR A 480 -44.01 11.06 -11.82
N ASP A 481 -44.10 12.36 -11.80
CA ASP A 481 -43.08 13.21 -12.41
C ASP A 481 -43.18 14.57 -11.79
N SER A 482 -42.13 14.99 -11.09
CA SER A 482 -42.05 16.37 -10.60
C SER A 482 -43.28 16.81 -9.78
N GLY A 483 -43.83 15.89 -8.98
CA GLY A 483 -45.02 16.11 -8.17
C GLY A 483 -46.36 15.85 -8.87
N ILE A 484 -46.35 15.54 -10.17
CA ILE A 484 -47.51 15.15 -10.98
C ILE A 484 -47.68 13.63 -11.01
N VAL A 485 -48.91 13.14 -10.93
CA VAL A 485 -49.24 11.70 -10.99
C VAL A 485 -50.14 11.43 -12.20
N TYR A 486 -49.68 10.58 -13.11
CA TYR A 486 -50.46 10.03 -14.22
C TYR A 486 -50.80 8.57 -13.93
N ARG A 487 -52.05 8.16 -14.12
CA ARG A 487 -52.56 6.81 -13.88
C ARG A 487 -53.11 6.19 -15.15
N ARG A 488 -52.78 4.92 -15.37
CA ARG A 488 -53.40 4.06 -16.36
C ARG A 488 -54.00 2.84 -15.66
N VAL A 489 -55.26 2.53 -15.93
CA VAL A 489 -55.95 1.37 -15.34
C VAL A 489 -56.21 0.34 -16.44
N PHE A 490 -56.01 -0.93 -16.13
CA PHE A 490 -56.37 -2.05 -16.99
C PHE A 490 -57.85 -2.35 -16.77
N ASP A 491 -58.65 -2.23 -17.81
CA ASP A 491 -60.06 -2.62 -17.79
C ASP A 491 -60.19 -4.04 -18.35
N PRO A 492 -60.57 -5.04 -17.52
CA PRO A 492 -60.73 -6.40 -17.97
C PRO A 492 -61.93 -6.61 -18.93
N TYR A 493 -62.79 -5.62 -19.12
CA TYR A 493 -64.01 -5.71 -19.93
C TYR A 493 -64.00 -4.85 -21.21
N LEU A 494 -62.86 -4.22 -21.55
CA LEU A 494 -62.75 -3.45 -22.79
C LEU A 494 -62.91 -4.38 -24.03
N ASN A 495 -63.80 -3.97 -24.94
CA ASN A 495 -64.30 -4.72 -26.12
C ASN A 495 -63.28 -5.65 -26.81
N SER A 496 -63.23 -6.93 -26.39
CA SER A 496 -62.90 -8.15 -27.18
C SER A 496 -62.54 -9.37 -26.31
N GLY A 497 -62.96 -9.43 -25.04
CA GLY A 497 -62.75 -10.62 -24.19
C GLY A 497 -61.31 -10.87 -23.73
N ALA A 498 -60.37 -9.94 -23.97
CA ALA A 498 -58.97 -10.06 -23.56
C ALA A 498 -58.51 -8.96 -22.57
N GLY A 499 -59.37 -8.01 -22.21
CA GLY A 499 -59.02 -6.86 -21.38
C GLY A 499 -58.04 -5.90 -22.07
N GLY A 500 -58.08 -4.63 -21.72
CA GLY A 500 -57.28 -3.59 -22.37
C GLY A 500 -56.90 -2.46 -21.43
N TRP A 501 -55.75 -1.84 -21.70
CA TRP A 501 -55.30 -0.67 -20.96
C TRP A 501 -56.04 0.59 -21.40
N LEU A 502 -56.78 1.21 -20.48
CA LEU A 502 -57.40 2.53 -20.68
C LEU A 502 -56.32 3.59 -20.95
N SER A 503 -56.68 4.75 -21.50
CA SER A 503 -55.74 5.86 -21.71
C SER A 503 -55.16 6.39 -20.38
N TRP A 504 -53.97 7.00 -20.43
CA TRP A 504 -53.40 7.68 -19.26
C TRP A 504 -54.31 8.82 -18.80
N SER A 505 -54.51 8.94 -17.49
CA SER A 505 -55.38 9.91 -16.82
C SER A 505 -54.60 10.66 -15.73
N TYR A 506 -54.78 11.97 -15.61
CA TYR A 506 -54.13 12.78 -14.57
C TYR A 506 -54.78 12.54 -13.20
N VAL A 507 -53.98 12.47 -12.14
CA VAL A 507 -54.44 12.20 -10.77
C VAL A 507 -54.20 13.39 -9.82
N SER A 508 -52.98 13.95 -9.73
CA SER A 508 -52.67 15.12 -8.85
C SER A 508 -51.26 15.69 -9.07
N GLY A 509 -51.01 16.98 -8.73
CA GLY A 509 -49.68 17.66 -8.73
C GLY A 509 -49.71 19.18 -9.04
N PRO A 510 -48.65 19.97 -8.74
CA PRO A 510 -48.55 21.36 -9.19
C PRO A 510 -48.14 21.41 -10.67
N SER A 511 -49.00 22.01 -11.49
CA SER A 511 -49.00 21.89 -12.96
C SER A 511 -47.86 22.65 -13.66
N ALA A 512 -46.63 22.12 -13.66
CA ALA A 512 -45.55 22.63 -14.51
C ALA A 512 -45.79 22.20 -15.97
N GLY A 513 -46.37 23.09 -16.79
CA GLY A 513 -46.60 22.86 -18.22
C GLY A 513 -47.75 23.63 -18.86
N TYR A 514 -48.54 24.37 -18.07
CA TYR A 514 -49.63 25.21 -18.60
C TYR A 514 -49.19 26.67 -18.56
N ALA A 515 -49.02 27.28 -19.73
CA ALA A 515 -48.91 28.73 -19.78
C ALA A 515 -50.19 29.32 -19.17
N PRO A 516 -50.09 30.18 -18.14
CA PRO A 516 -51.27 30.79 -17.53
C PRO A 516 -52.03 31.59 -18.59
N ASN A 517 -53.36 31.54 -18.54
CA ASN A 517 -54.19 32.28 -19.47
C ASN A 517 -53.85 33.78 -19.40
N ILE A 518 -53.34 34.39 -20.46
CA ILE A 518 -52.99 35.82 -20.46
C ILE A 518 -54.24 36.68 -20.19
N LEU A 519 -55.41 36.20 -20.60
CA LEU A 519 -56.67 36.91 -20.40
C LEU A 519 -57.11 36.88 -18.95
N ILE A 520 -57.69 38.01 -18.54
CA ILE A 520 -58.30 38.18 -17.23
C ILE A 520 -59.78 37.82 -17.33
N ASN A 521 -60.27 37.11 -16.35
CA ASN A 521 -61.63 36.60 -16.23
C ASN A 521 -62.05 35.75 -17.43
N GLY A 522 -61.12 34.94 -17.95
CA GLY A 522 -61.34 34.13 -19.16
C GLY A 522 -62.43 33.07 -19.00
N ASP A 523 -62.76 32.63 -17.77
CA ASP A 523 -63.87 31.73 -17.45
C ASP A 523 -65.13 32.44 -16.93
N PHE A 524 -65.12 33.78 -16.94
CA PHE A 524 -66.28 34.60 -16.57
C PHE A 524 -66.81 34.32 -15.16
N GLN A 525 -65.92 34.00 -14.20
CA GLN A 525 -66.31 33.76 -12.81
C GLN A 525 -66.60 35.06 -12.05
N VAL A 526 -65.94 36.16 -12.41
CA VAL A 526 -66.08 37.48 -11.78
C VAL A 526 -67.12 38.34 -12.52
N TRP A 527 -68.06 38.95 -11.79
CA TRP A 527 -69.11 39.83 -12.32
C TRP A 527 -69.41 40.99 -11.35
N GLN A 528 -68.53 41.98 -11.23
CA GLN A 528 -68.67 43.05 -10.21
C GLN A 528 -69.63 44.18 -10.63
N ARG A 529 -69.96 44.30 -11.93
CA ARG A 529 -70.82 45.35 -12.51
C ARG A 529 -72.32 45.01 -12.59
N GLY A 530 -72.72 43.86 -12.07
CA GLY A 530 -74.04 43.28 -12.25
C GLY A 530 -74.00 42.04 -13.13
N THR A 531 -75.05 41.23 -13.10
CA THR A 531 -75.12 39.93 -13.79
C THR A 531 -75.99 39.96 -15.04
N THR A 532 -76.56 41.12 -15.39
CA THR A 532 -77.40 41.32 -16.58
C THR A 532 -77.26 42.75 -17.08
N PHE A 533 -76.98 42.91 -18.37
CA PHE A 533 -76.79 44.19 -19.06
C PHE A 533 -77.67 44.20 -20.31
N ALA A 534 -78.79 44.90 -20.19
CA ALA A 534 -79.75 45.12 -21.26
C ALA A 534 -79.31 46.30 -22.14
N LEU A 535 -79.33 46.13 -23.48
CA LEU A 535 -79.02 47.18 -24.45
C LEU A 535 -77.69 47.91 -24.14
N PRO A 536 -76.58 47.17 -23.97
CA PRO A 536 -75.31 47.76 -23.53
C PRO A 536 -74.79 48.78 -24.55
N THR A 537 -74.39 49.96 -24.07
CA THR A 537 -73.76 50.99 -24.92
C THR A 537 -72.35 50.56 -25.35
N ASN A 538 -71.89 51.02 -26.51
CA ASN A 538 -70.55 50.66 -27.01
C ASN A 538 -69.45 51.10 -26.03
N GLY A 539 -68.53 50.18 -25.73
CA GLY A 539 -67.49 50.39 -24.74
C GLY A 539 -67.91 50.06 -23.30
N SER A 540 -69.15 49.61 -23.08
CA SER A 540 -69.59 49.10 -21.77
C SER A 540 -68.92 47.78 -21.45
N TYR A 541 -68.50 47.62 -20.20
CA TYR A 541 -67.94 46.37 -19.67
C TYR A 541 -69.01 45.56 -18.93
N SER A 542 -68.98 44.23 -19.08
CA SER A 542 -69.95 43.28 -18.48
C SER A 542 -69.32 42.41 -17.40
N SER A 543 -68.82 41.22 -17.75
CA SER A 543 -68.04 40.32 -16.88
C SER A 543 -66.64 40.90 -16.63
N ASP A 544 -66.64 42.03 -15.92
CA ASP A 544 -65.51 42.83 -15.50
C ASP A 544 -64.63 43.39 -16.62
N ARG A 545 -63.69 42.61 -17.16
CA ARG A 545 -62.71 43.05 -18.17
C ARG A 545 -63.22 42.88 -19.59
N TRP A 546 -64.36 42.22 -19.76
CA TRP A 546 -64.98 41.96 -21.06
C TRP A 546 -65.91 43.10 -21.49
N GLY A 547 -65.47 43.86 -22.49
CA GLY A 547 -66.18 44.94 -23.14
C GLY A 547 -67.13 44.43 -24.23
N ILE A 548 -68.09 45.28 -24.59
CA ILE A 548 -69.08 45.01 -25.62
C ILE A 548 -69.05 46.13 -26.64
N TRP A 549 -69.01 45.76 -27.91
CA TRP A 549 -69.24 46.68 -29.01
C TRP A 549 -70.42 46.18 -29.84
N ASN A 550 -71.27 47.08 -30.32
CA ASN A 550 -72.41 46.75 -31.12
C ASN A 550 -72.32 47.46 -32.47
N TYR A 551 -72.51 46.69 -33.54
CA TYR A 551 -72.57 47.21 -34.90
C TYR A 551 -74.01 47.15 -35.42
N VAL A 552 -74.43 48.17 -36.17
CA VAL A 552 -75.81 48.42 -36.67
C VAL A 552 -76.81 48.83 -35.58
N ASP A 553 -76.96 48.04 -34.51
CA ASP A 553 -77.92 48.27 -33.42
C ASP A 553 -77.41 47.68 -32.11
N SER A 554 -77.97 48.06 -30.97
CA SER A 554 -77.60 47.53 -29.64
C SER A 554 -78.65 46.57 -29.05
N ASN A 555 -79.39 45.82 -29.89
CA ASN A 555 -80.51 44.96 -29.45
C ASN A 555 -80.06 43.65 -28.79
N VAL A 556 -79.02 43.70 -27.96
CA VAL A 556 -78.48 42.54 -27.25
C VAL A 556 -78.64 42.68 -25.75
N LYS A 557 -78.57 41.54 -25.07
CA LYS A 557 -78.39 41.45 -23.63
C LYS A 557 -77.23 40.53 -23.33
N VAL A 558 -76.36 41.00 -22.44
CA VAL A 558 -75.29 40.18 -21.86
C VAL A 558 -75.69 39.80 -20.45
N LEU A 559 -75.63 38.52 -20.13
CA LEU A 559 -76.00 37.98 -18.83
C LEU A 559 -75.06 36.87 -18.38
N LYS A 560 -74.97 36.70 -17.06
CA LYS A 560 -74.19 35.62 -16.45
C LYS A 560 -74.87 34.27 -16.73
N GLY A 561 -74.22 33.42 -17.52
CA GLY A 561 -74.61 32.04 -17.75
C GLY A 561 -74.04 31.10 -16.69
N TYR A 562 -74.39 29.81 -16.76
CA TYR A 562 -73.75 28.80 -15.91
C TYR A 562 -72.29 28.63 -16.35
N LYS A 563 -71.35 29.09 -15.51
CA LYS A 563 -69.90 29.08 -15.79
C LYS A 563 -69.56 29.63 -17.20
N SER A 564 -70.24 30.70 -17.60
CA SER A 564 -70.14 31.28 -18.94
C SER A 564 -70.64 32.73 -18.98
N LEU A 565 -70.23 33.46 -20.01
CA LEU A 565 -70.86 34.72 -20.43
C LEU A 565 -71.85 34.42 -21.55
N ARG A 566 -73.14 34.74 -21.34
CA ARG A 566 -74.17 34.63 -22.37
C ARG A 566 -74.40 35.98 -23.01
N VAL A 567 -74.42 36.02 -24.34
CA VAL A 567 -74.91 37.17 -25.11
C VAL A 567 -76.05 36.67 -26.00
N GLU A 568 -77.18 37.36 -25.96
CA GLU A 568 -78.37 37.01 -26.73
C GLU A 568 -79.06 38.23 -27.31
N GLU A 569 -79.81 38.03 -28.38
CA GLU A 569 -80.71 39.03 -28.95
C GLU A 569 -81.85 39.35 -27.97
N TYR A 570 -82.17 40.62 -27.68
CA TYR A 570 -82.95 40.99 -26.49
C TYR A 570 -84.13 41.96 -26.64
N ASN A 571 -84.29 42.69 -27.75
CA ASN A 571 -85.39 43.67 -27.85
C ASN A 571 -86.03 43.72 -29.25
N ALA A 572 -85.22 43.54 -30.27
CA ALA A 572 -85.64 43.38 -31.65
C ALA A 572 -84.69 42.38 -32.32
N VAL A 573 -85.07 41.86 -33.50
CA VAL A 573 -84.17 41.04 -34.33
C VAL A 573 -83.10 41.93 -34.94
N GLY A 574 -81.86 41.47 -34.92
CA GLY A 574 -80.69 42.20 -35.41
C GLY A 574 -80.82 42.56 -36.88
N GLY A 575 -80.47 43.80 -37.21
CA GLY A 575 -80.52 44.31 -38.59
C GLY A 575 -79.59 43.55 -39.55
N ALA A 576 -79.73 43.83 -40.85
CA ALA A 576 -78.81 43.29 -41.85
C ALA A 576 -77.36 43.64 -41.48
N ASN A 577 -76.48 42.64 -41.44
CA ASN A 577 -75.08 42.77 -41.01
C ASN A 577 -74.89 43.17 -39.53
N ALA A 578 -75.88 42.99 -38.66
CA ALA A 578 -75.71 43.19 -37.22
C ALA A 578 -74.77 42.13 -36.62
N TYR A 579 -73.80 42.59 -35.82
CA TYR A 579 -72.92 41.74 -35.03
C TYR A 579 -72.50 42.46 -33.74
N THR A 580 -72.13 41.67 -32.74
CA THR A 580 -71.72 42.15 -31.41
C THR A 580 -70.43 41.47 -31.01
N PRO A 581 -69.28 42.17 -31.12
CA PRO A 581 -68.02 41.75 -30.52
C PRO A 581 -68.07 41.85 -29.00
N ILE A 582 -67.76 40.75 -28.33
CA ILE A 582 -67.36 40.71 -26.92
C ILE A 582 -65.84 40.69 -26.90
N TYR A 583 -65.20 41.67 -26.27
CA TYR A 583 -63.77 41.86 -26.40
C TYR A 583 -63.04 42.09 -25.08
N GLN A 584 -61.75 41.79 -25.06
CA GLN A 584 -60.84 42.18 -23.99
C GLN A 584 -59.56 42.74 -24.61
N ASN A 585 -59.15 43.93 -24.16
CA ASN A 585 -57.85 44.48 -24.50
C ASN A 585 -56.80 43.90 -23.56
N VAL A 586 -55.63 43.56 -24.08
CA VAL A 586 -54.45 43.16 -23.32
C VAL A 586 -53.54 44.38 -23.22
N GLU A 587 -53.36 44.90 -22.01
CA GLU A 587 -52.68 46.18 -21.79
C GLU A 587 -51.16 46.08 -22.05
N ASP A 588 -50.53 44.99 -21.66
CA ASP A 588 -49.08 44.75 -21.82
C ASP A 588 -48.73 44.15 -23.20
N TYR A 589 -49.48 44.53 -24.24
CA TYR A 589 -49.38 43.93 -25.58
C TYR A 589 -47.95 43.94 -26.17
N ALA A 590 -47.15 44.95 -25.81
CA ALA A 590 -45.78 45.10 -26.29
C ALA A 590 -44.88 43.91 -25.91
N GLU A 591 -45.18 43.20 -24.81
CA GLU A 591 -44.45 41.99 -24.40
C GLU A 591 -44.64 40.82 -25.39
N TYR A 592 -45.69 40.87 -26.20
CA TYR A 592 -46.10 39.78 -27.09
C TYR A 592 -45.79 40.04 -28.58
N ALA A 593 -45.34 41.24 -28.93
CA ALA A 593 -44.97 41.60 -30.30
C ALA A 593 -43.92 40.63 -30.87
N GLY A 594 -44.19 40.07 -32.06
CA GLY A 594 -43.32 39.10 -32.73
C GLY A 594 -43.39 37.67 -32.19
N LYS A 595 -44.18 37.38 -31.14
CA LYS A 595 -44.37 36.03 -30.60
C LYS A 595 -45.54 35.32 -31.28
N THR A 596 -45.48 33.98 -31.33
CA THR A 596 -46.62 33.14 -31.74
C THR A 596 -47.61 33.01 -30.58
N LEU A 597 -48.85 33.42 -30.84
CA LEU A 597 -49.95 33.37 -29.88
C LEU A 597 -50.98 32.34 -30.33
N THR A 598 -51.53 31.61 -29.37
CA THR A 598 -52.68 30.74 -29.56
C THR A 598 -53.86 31.23 -28.73
N LEU A 599 -54.92 31.63 -29.42
CA LEU A 599 -56.23 31.94 -28.85
C LEU A 599 -57.10 30.68 -28.93
N SER A 600 -57.63 30.22 -27.80
CA SER A 600 -58.63 29.16 -27.75
C SER A 600 -59.88 29.60 -27.00
N CYS A 601 -61.05 29.20 -27.49
CA CYS A 601 -62.33 29.58 -26.90
C CYS A 601 -63.29 28.41 -26.97
N ASN A 602 -63.87 28.04 -25.83
CA ASN A 602 -64.97 27.07 -25.81
C ASN A 602 -66.30 27.80 -25.77
N ILE A 603 -67.16 27.47 -26.74
CA ILE A 603 -68.39 28.21 -26.99
C ILE A 603 -69.54 27.25 -27.27
N SER A 604 -70.72 27.58 -26.76
CA SER A 604 -71.97 26.88 -27.04
C SER A 604 -72.90 27.83 -27.78
N LEU A 605 -73.43 27.40 -28.93
CA LEU A 605 -74.28 28.22 -29.79
C LEU A 605 -75.72 27.71 -29.75
N ASP A 606 -76.69 28.61 -29.65
CA ASP A 606 -78.08 28.25 -29.91
C ASP A 606 -78.27 27.96 -31.42
N ALA A 607 -79.30 27.17 -31.75
CA ALA A 607 -79.59 26.82 -33.14
C ALA A 607 -79.75 28.08 -34.03
N GLY A 608 -79.03 28.11 -35.16
CA GLY A 608 -79.05 29.22 -36.12
C GLY A 608 -78.06 30.35 -35.82
N VAL A 609 -77.35 30.31 -34.69
CA VAL A 609 -76.34 31.30 -34.32
C VAL A 609 -74.97 30.93 -34.90
N SER A 610 -74.25 31.94 -35.39
CA SER A 610 -72.85 31.83 -35.76
C SER A 610 -71.98 32.80 -34.98
N ALA A 611 -70.71 32.45 -34.84
CA ALA A 611 -69.72 33.23 -34.13
C ALA A 611 -68.36 33.17 -34.80
N GLU A 612 -67.45 34.03 -34.37
CA GLU A 612 -66.04 34.04 -34.77
C GLU A 612 -65.19 34.36 -33.54
N ILE A 613 -63.98 33.81 -33.49
CA ILE A 613 -62.96 34.26 -32.55
C ILE A 613 -61.81 34.88 -33.32
N ALA A 614 -61.26 35.96 -32.77
CA ALA A 614 -60.14 36.65 -33.38
C ALA A 614 -59.25 37.31 -32.34
N PHE A 615 -58.01 37.59 -32.74
CA PHE A 615 -57.21 38.62 -32.10
C PHE A 615 -56.74 39.65 -33.12
N TYR A 616 -56.73 40.91 -32.71
CA TYR A 616 -56.33 42.06 -33.52
C TYR A 616 -55.15 42.76 -32.84
N ASP A 617 -54.05 42.95 -33.57
CA ASP A 617 -52.80 43.50 -33.02
C ASP A 617 -52.57 45.00 -33.38
N GLY A 618 -53.58 45.65 -33.94
CA GLY A 618 -53.47 47.03 -34.44
C GLY A 618 -52.96 47.13 -35.87
N VAL A 619 -52.39 46.04 -36.42
CA VAL A 619 -51.88 45.96 -37.78
C VAL A 619 -52.72 44.98 -38.61
N SER A 620 -52.94 43.76 -38.10
CA SER A 620 -53.66 42.67 -38.75
C SER A 620 -54.63 41.97 -37.79
N SER A 621 -55.71 41.43 -38.36
CA SER A 621 -56.68 40.61 -37.63
C SER A 621 -56.47 39.13 -37.97
N HIS A 622 -56.40 38.29 -36.95
CA HIS A 622 -56.24 36.85 -37.07
C HIS A 622 -57.51 36.17 -36.56
N PHE A 623 -58.27 35.55 -37.45
CA PHE A 623 -59.62 35.02 -37.17
C PHE A 623 -59.74 33.52 -37.45
N SER A 624 -60.67 32.87 -36.76
CA SER A 624 -61.03 31.46 -36.99
C SER A 624 -61.86 31.25 -38.26
N GLY A 625 -62.39 32.35 -38.83
CA GLY A 625 -63.55 32.34 -39.71
C GLY A 625 -64.85 32.12 -38.92
N SER A 626 -65.98 32.43 -39.54
CA SER A 626 -67.30 32.23 -38.93
C SER A 626 -67.61 30.74 -38.79
N PHE A 627 -68.10 30.33 -37.62
CA PHE A 627 -68.53 28.96 -37.33
C PHE A 627 -69.93 28.94 -36.72
N SER A 628 -70.69 27.87 -37.01
CA SER A 628 -72.08 27.70 -36.57
C SER A 628 -72.28 26.45 -35.70
N SER A 629 -71.18 25.88 -35.17
CA SER A 629 -71.19 24.77 -34.22
C SER A 629 -70.33 25.09 -33.00
N GLY A 630 -70.80 24.67 -31.82
CA GLY A 630 -70.09 24.85 -30.56
C GLY A 630 -68.80 24.03 -30.44
N GLY A 631 -68.24 24.00 -29.23
CA GLY A 631 -66.98 23.35 -28.89
C GLY A 631 -65.80 24.32 -28.82
N THR A 632 -64.59 23.78 -28.72
CA THR A 632 -63.36 24.59 -28.64
C THR A 632 -62.91 25.01 -30.02
N LYS A 633 -62.77 26.31 -30.25
CA LYS A 633 -62.19 26.91 -31.45
C LYS A 633 -60.80 27.46 -31.13
N VAL A 634 -59.89 27.39 -32.09
CA VAL A 634 -58.49 27.76 -31.92
C VAL A 634 -58.02 28.62 -33.09
N VAL A 635 -57.27 29.68 -32.79
CA VAL A 635 -56.56 30.52 -33.75
C VAL A 635 -55.12 30.63 -33.27
N THR A 636 -54.17 30.23 -34.10
CA THR A 636 -52.73 30.35 -33.81
C THR A 636 -52.09 31.21 -34.90
N ALA A 637 -51.45 32.30 -34.50
CA ALA A 637 -50.73 33.18 -35.42
C ALA A 637 -49.64 33.97 -34.69
N THR A 638 -48.64 34.44 -35.44
CA THR A 638 -47.59 35.32 -34.93
C THR A 638 -48.09 36.76 -34.94
N MET A 639 -48.04 37.41 -33.77
CA MET A 639 -48.37 38.82 -33.62
C MET A 639 -47.33 39.69 -34.33
N ALA A 640 -47.76 40.74 -35.02
CA ALA A 640 -46.85 41.63 -35.73
C ALA A 640 -45.81 42.24 -34.78
N SER A 641 -44.55 42.32 -35.23
CA SER A 641 -43.48 42.95 -34.43
C SER A 641 -43.67 44.46 -34.27
N ASN A 642 -44.44 45.09 -35.15
CA ASN A 642 -44.86 46.50 -35.09
C ASN A 642 -46.32 46.68 -34.61
N ALA A 643 -46.86 45.71 -33.87
CA ALA A 643 -48.19 45.79 -33.28
C ALA A 643 -48.36 47.07 -32.43
N THR A 644 -49.56 47.65 -32.46
CA THR A 644 -49.90 48.87 -31.70
C THR A 644 -50.94 48.61 -30.61
N GLN A 645 -51.49 47.39 -30.53
CA GLN A 645 -52.36 46.92 -29.45
C GLN A 645 -52.45 45.39 -29.48
N LEU A 646 -53.20 44.79 -28.56
CA LEU A 646 -53.67 43.41 -28.67
C LEU A 646 -55.08 43.33 -28.09
N GLN A 647 -56.05 43.00 -28.95
CA GLN A 647 -57.45 42.86 -28.57
C GLN A 647 -57.94 41.46 -28.92
N ILE A 648 -58.51 40.75 -27.95
CA ILE A 648 -59.17 39.46 -28.14
C ILE A 648 -60.65 39.69 -28.34
N ILE A 649 -61.23 39.03 -29.34
CA ILE A 649 -62.59 39.26 -29.81
C ILE A 649 -63.32 37.93 -29.96
N VAL A 650 -64.54 37.84 -29.42
CA VAL A 650 -65.53 36.82 -29.72
C VAL A 650 -66.76 37.50 -30.29
N THR A 651 -67.02 37.30 -31.59
CA THR A 651 -68.09 37.97 -32.31
C THR A 651 -69.35 37.10 -32.32
N PHE A 652 -70.47 37.66 -31.88
CA PHE A 652 -71.80 37.12 -32.12
C PHE A 652 -72.39 37.75 -33.39
N PHE A 653 -72.62 36.95 -34.44
CA PHE A 653 -73.31 37.43 -35.65
C PHE A 653 -74.82 37.33 -35.47
N ARG A 654 -75.53 38.44 -35.69
CA ARG A 654 -76.92 38.64 -35.24
C ARG A 654 -77.93 38.86 -36.35
N ASN A 655 -77.48 38.92 -37.60
CA ASN A 655 -78.36 39.14 -38.75
C ASN A 655 -79.48 38.08 -38.80
N GLY A 656 -80.73 38.50 -38.54
CA GLY A 656 -81.89 37.62 -38.57
C GLY A 656 -82.03 36.65 -37.39
N ILE A 657 -81.28 36.82 -36.30
CA ILE A 657 -81.35 35.94 -35.12
C ILE A 657 -82.60 36.26 -34.29
N ALA A 658 -83.36 35.22 -33.92
CA ALA A 658 -84.56 35.38 -33.12
C ALA A 658 -84.26 35.88 -31.68
N ILE A 659 -85.14 36.69 -31.13
CA ILE A 659 -85.03 37.20 -29.75
C ILE A 659 -84.90 36.01 -28.76
N GLY A 660 -83.94 36.12 -27.84
CA GLY A 660 -83.59 35.11 -26.85
C GLY A 660 -82.59 34.07 -27.33
N LYS A 661 -82.20 34.08 -28.62
CA LYS A 661 -81.14 33.23 -29.15
C LYS A 661 -79.79 33.93 -29.10
N GLY A 662 -78.75 33.16 -28.82
CA GLY A 662 -77.41 33.69 -28.76
C GLY A 662 -76.35 32.61 -28.55
N LEU A 663 -75.29 32.99 -27.85
CA LEU A 663 -74.18 32.13 -27.54
C LEU A 663 -73.79 32.21 -26.06
N ASN A 664 -73.22 31.13 -25.56
CA ASN A 664 -72.53 31.09 -24.28
C ASN A 664 -71.04 30.92 -24.56
N ILE A 665 -70.25 31.89 -24.12
CA ILE A 665 -68.80 31.79 -24.09
C ILE A 665 -68.44 31.12 -22.76
N ASN A 666 -68.01 29.86 -22.82
CA ASN A 666 -67.74 29.06 -21.63
C ASN A 666 -66.39 29.41 -21.03
N TRP A 667 -65.37 29.57 -21.88
CA TRP A 667 -64.09 30.17 -21.50
C TRP A 667 -63.33 30.65 -22.73
N VAL A 668 -62.44 31.62 -22.53
CA VAL A 668 -61.50 32.13 -23.52
C VAL A 668 -60.10 32.15 -22.93
N LYS A 669 -59.13 31.66 -23.71
CA LYS A 669 -57.73 31.55 -23.32
C LYS A 669 -56.82 32.10 -24.40
N LEU A 670 -55.85 32.91 -23.99
CA LEU A 670 -54.72 33.30 -24.83
C LEU A 670 -53.43 32.82 -24.17
N GLU A 671 -52.53 32.25 -24.97
CA GLU A 671 -51.24 31.72 -24.51
C GLU A 671 -50.14 31.92 -25.55
N VAL A 672 -48.89 32.05 -25.07
CA VAL A 672 -47.69 32.13 -25.94
C VAL A 672 -47.21 30.72 -26.25
N ASN A 673 -47.62 30.19 -27.41
CA ASN A 673 -47.21 28.90 -27.97
C ASN A 673 -47.85 28.70 -29.36
N ASP A 674 -47.52 27.58 -29.99
CA ASP A 674 -47.98 27.17 -31.32
C ASP A 674 -49.17 26.19 -31.28
N HIS A 675 -49.74 25.88 -30.12
CA HIS A 675 -50.88 24.98 -29.97
C HIS A 675 -51.71 25.28 -28.72
N ALA A 676 -53.01 25.00 -28.77
CA ALA A 676 -53.89 25.20 -27.62
C ALA A 676 -53.63 24.15 -26.55
N THR A 677 -53.35 24.58 -25.32
CA THR A 677 -53.26 23.70 -24.15
C THR A 677 -54.56 23.77 -23.33
N PRO A 678 -54.91 22.73 -22.55
CA PRO A 678 -56.13 22.73 -21.75
C PRO A 678 -56.33 24.03 -20.93
N PHE A 679 -57.58 24.47 -20.83
CA PHE A 679 -57.94 25.62 -20.03
C PHE A 679 -57.96 25.25 -18.54
N ILE A 680 -57.07 25.85 -17.76
CA ILE A 680 -57.06 25.76 -16.30
C ILE A 680 -57.49 27.13 -15.76
N PRO A 681 -58.70 27.26 -15.17
CA PRO A 681 -59.13 28.52 -14.58
C PRO A 681 -58.24 28.86 -13.38
N ARG A 682 -57.94 30.15 -13.21
CA ARG A 682 -57.38 30.64 -11.94
C ARG A 682 -58.40 30.48 -10.83
N SER A 683 -57.94 30.46 -9.58
CA SER A 683 -58.87 30.53 -8.46
C SER A 683 -59.66 31.83 -8.50
N TYR A 684 -60.88 31.82 -7.96
CA TYR A 684 -61.71 33.01 -7.88
C TYR A 684 -61.00 34.19 -7.21
N GLY A 685 -60.18 33.94 -6.19
CA GLY A 685 -59.42 34.99 -5.50
C GLY A 685 -58.38 35.66 -6.40
N GLU A 686 -57.63 34.87 -7.18
CA GLU A 686 -56.64 35.39 -8.14
C GLU A 686 -57.32 36.18 -9.27
N GLU A 687 -58.44 35.66 -9.79
CA GLU A 687 -59.18 36.30 -10.88
C GLU A 687 -59.86 37.60 -10.44
N LEU A 688 -60.42 37.62 -9.22
CA LEU A 688 -60.99 38.82 -8.61
C LEU A 688 -59.95 39.93 -8.46
N VAL A 689 -58.76 39.57 -7.98
CA VAL A 689 -57.65 40.51 -7.81
C VAL A 689 -57.22 41.10 -9.15
N LEU A 690 -57.14 40.30 -10.23
CA LEU A 690 -56.84 40.78 -11.59
C LEU A 690 -57.96 41.63 -12.21
N CYS A 691 -59.22 41.38 -11.86
CA CYS A 691 -60.38 42.16 -12.31
C CYS A 691 -60.49 43.53 -11.63
N GLN A 692 -59.99 43.65 -10.40
CA GLN A 692 -59.90 44.90 -9.68
C GLN A 692 -58.87 45.82 -10.35
N ARG A 693 -59.21 47.11 -10.45
CA ARG A 693 -58.38 48.09 -11.17
C ARG A 693 -57.37 48.75 -10.24
N TYR A 694 -56.29 49.26 -10.84
CA TYR A 694 -55.31 50.12 -10.17
C TYR A 694 -55.67 51.59 -10.29
N TYR A 695 -56.17 52.02 -11.45
CA TYR A 695 -56.36 53.43 -11.74
C TYR A 695 -57.73 53.70 -12.37
N GLN A 696 -58.40 54.76 -11.90
CA GLN A 696 -59.65 55.26 -12.48
C GLN A 696 -59.71 56.80 -12.43
N ILE A 697 -60.25 57.42 -13.49
CA ILE A 697 -60.56 58.86 -13.53
C ILE A 697 -62.08 59.02 -13.63
N PHE A 698 -62.64 59.81 -12.72
CA PHE A 698 -64.06 60.17 -12.71
C PHE A 698 -64.23 61.67 -12.91
N THR A 699 -65.31 62.07 -13.59
CA THR A 699 -65.81 63.45 -13.55
C THR A 699 -67.19 63.38 -12.93
N VAL A 700 -67.37 64.02 -11.77
CA VAL A 700 -68.62 63.96 -11.01
C VAL A 700 -69.21 65.35 -10.88
N VAL A 701 -70.54 65.45 -10.97
CA VAL A 701 -71.30 66.71 -10.97
C VAL A 701 -72.38 66.65 -9.90
N ASP A 702 -72.43 67.63 -8.99
CA ASP A 702 -73.48 67.73 -7.97
C ASP A 702 -73.88 69.19 -7.66
N ILE A 703 -74.98 69.39 -6.94
CA ILE A 703 -75.55 70.69 -6.55
C ILE A 703 -75.18 71.00 -5.10
N ALA A 704 -74.77 72.25 -4.82
CA ALA A 704 -74.56 72.69 -3.44
C ALA A 704 -75.86 72.59 -2.61
N GLN A 705 -75.72 72.34 -1.30
CA GLN A 705 -76.77 72.29 -0.29
C GLN A 705 -76.95 73.67 0.36
N SER A 706 -78.12 73.92 0.96
CA SER A 706 -78.48 75.23 1.54
C SER A 706 -77.59 75.68 2.71
N ASN A 707 -76.82 74.77 3.30
CA ASN A 707 -75.83 75.04 4.35
C ASN A 707 -74.43 75.42 3.80
N GLY A 708 -74.30 75.64 2.48
CA GLY A 708 -73.06 76.05 1.83
C GLY A 708 -72.05 74.93 1.58
N ARG A 709 -72.51 73.67 1.61
CA ARG A 709 -71.71 72.47 1.35
C ARG A 709 -72.07 71.83 0.01
N VAL A 710 -71.11 71.20 -0.66
CA VAL A 710 -71.39 70.23 -1.73
C VAL A 710 -70.81 68.88 -1.31
N THR A 711 -71.61 67.83 -1.42
CA THR A 711 -71.24 66.45 -1.05
C THR A 711 -71.35 65.59 -2.29
N ILE A 712 -70.28 64.88 -2.62
CA ILE A 712 -70.24 63.96 -3.74
C ILE A 712 -69.95 62.56 -3.21
N SER A 713 -70.75 61.58 -3.61
CA SER A 713 -70.46 60.17 -3.35
C SER A 713 -70.64 59.32 -4.60
N GLY A 714 -69.90 58.22 -4.67
CA GLY A 714 -70.04 57.24 -5.75
C GLY A 714 -69.55 55.87 -5.32
N VAL A 715 -70.13 54.83 -5.92
CA VAL A 715 -69.70 53.44 -5.75
C VAL A 715 -68.79 53.09 -6.93
N LEU A 716 -67.64 52.52 -6.64
CA LEU A 716 -66.70 52.03 -7.64
C LEU A 716 -67.14 50.62 -8.07
N SER A 717 -67.52 50.48 -9.34
CA SER A 717 -67.83 49.19 -9.95
C SER A 717 -67.10 49.09 -11.29
N PRO A 718 -65.97 48.35 -11.37
CA PRO A 718 -65.43 47.44 -10.35
C PRO A 718 -64.81 48.19 -9.17
N GLN A 719 -64.67 47.49 -8.05
CA GLN A 719 -63.82 47.92 -6.94
C GLN A 719 -62.35 48.01 -7.41
N LEU A 720 -61.59 48.93 -6.83
CA LEU A 720 -60.13 48.99 -6.93
C LEU A 720 -59.49 47.90 -6.07
N ARG A 721 -58.21 47.58 -6.32
CA ARG A 721 -57.55 46.45 -5.66
C ARG A 721 -57.32 46.70 -4.17
N VAL A 722 -56.96 47.92 -3.83
CA VAL A 722 -56.80 48.43 -2.46
C VAL A 722 -57.48 49.78 -2.32
N ASP A 723 -57.59 50.28 -1.10
CA ASP A 723 -58.08 51.64 -0.86
C ASP A 723 -57.17 52.63 -1.62
N PRO A 724 -57.69 53.39 -2.60
CA PRO A 724 -56.85 54.21 -3.46
C PRO A 724 -56.45 55.52 -2.80
N SER A 725 -55.34 56.06 -3.25
CA SER A 725 -55.07 57.49 -3.15
C SER A 725 -55.99 58.27 -4.08
N ALA A 726 -56.45 59.44 -3.63
CA ALA A 726 -57.34 60.30 -4.41
C ALA A 726 -56.64 61.62 -4.73
N THR A 727 -56.49 61.91 -6.01
CA THR A 727 -56.03 63.22 -6.49
C THR A 727 -57.22 63.98 -7.06
N PHE A 728 -57.46 65.16 -6.51
CA PHE A 728 -58.57 66.02 -6.89
C PHE A 728 -58.10 67.09 -7.88
N GLY A 729 -58.77 67.15 -9.03
CA GLY A 729 -58.63 68.26 -9.97
C GLY A 729 -59.26 69.54 -9.43
N THR A 730 -59.17 70.62 -10.20
CA THR A 730 -59.81 71.89 -9.83
C THR A 730 -61.33 71.76 -9.92
N TRP A 731 -62.04 72.23 -8.90
CA TRP A 731 -63.50 72.40 -8.95
C TRP A 731 -63.84 73.39 -10.07
N SER A 732 -64.73 73.00 -10.98
CA SER A 732 -65.21 73.86 -12.06
C SER A 732 -66.70 74.17 -11.90
N LEU A 733 -67.11 75.37 -12.32
CA LEU A 733 -68.40 75.99 -11.98
C LEU A 733 -69.11 76.67 -13.15
N ASN A 734 -70.42 76.84 -12.95
CA ASN A 734 -71.27 77.85 -13.60
C ASN A 734 -71.46 79.17 -12.79
N ALA A 735 -70.94 79.34 -11.57
CA ALA A 735 -71.26 80.49 -10.67
C ALA A 735 -70.06 81.25 -10.02
N GLY A 736 -68.82 81.12 -10.53
CA GLY A 736 -67.69 82.02 -10.20
C GLY A 736 -67.01 81.90 -8.82
N VAL A 737 -67.47 81.04 -7.91
CA VAL A 737 -66.84 80.80 -6.58
C VAL A 737 -66.39 79.35 -6.44
N THR A 738 -65.10 79.12 -6.21
CA THR A 738 -64.52 77.76 -6.08
C THR A 738 -64.61 77.26 -4.62
N PRO A 739 -65.31 76.15 -4.35
CA PRO A 739 -65.39 75.58 -3.01
C PRO A 739 -64.08 74.88 -2.64
N THR A 740 -63.83 74.72 -1.35
CA THR A 740 -62.63 74.05 -0.84
C THR A 740 -63.00 72.69 -0.30
N THR A 741 -62.31 71.63 -0.76
CA THR A 741 -62.48 70.27 -0.23
C THR A 741 -62.07 70.26 1.24
N THR A 742 -63.00 69.90 2.12
CA THR A 742 -62.77 69.90 3.58
C THR A 742 -62.64 68.51 4.16
N GLU A 743 -63.27 67.52 3.54
CA GLU A 743 -63.24 66.13 4.00
C GLU A 743 -63.40 65.18 2.82
N TYR A 744 -62.67 64.07 2.83
CA TYR A 744 -62.91 62.98 1.88
C TYR A 744 -62.57 61.62 2.51
N VAL A 745 -63.27 60.60 2.05
CA VAL A 745 -62.99 59.19 2.31
C VAL A 745 -63.00 58.49 0.97
N VAL A 746 -61.92 57.80 0.64
CA VAL A 746 -61.92 56.88 -0.50
C VAL A 746 -61.55 55.49 -0.02
N LYS A 747 -62.41 54.55 -0.40
CA LYS A 747 -62.26 53.13 -0.20
C LYS A 747 -62.17 52.45 -1.55
N ASN A 748 -61.70 51.22 -1.54
CA ASN A 748 -61.57 50.41 -2.74
C ASN A 748 -62.91 50.21 -3.47
N ASP A 749 -64.05 50.43 -2.81
CA ASP A 749 -65.39 50.21 -3.36
C ASP A 749 -66.26 51.47 -3.48
N SER A 750 -65.83 52.59 -2.90
CA SER A 750 -66.65 53.78 -2.78
C SER A 750 -65.82 55.01 -2.49
N PHE A 751 -66.35 56.19 -2.83
CA PHE A 751 -65.77 57.46 -2.45
C PHE A 751 -66.84 58.41 -1.93
N TYR A 752 -66.42 59.27 -1.01
CA TYR A 752 -67.22 60.32 -0.40
C TYR A 752 -66.36 61.57 -0.25
N ILE A 753 -66.84 62.71 -0.72
CA ILE A 753 -66.11 63.99 -0.70
C ILE A 753 -67.07 65.08 -0.26
N THR A 754 -66.65 65.93 0.67
CA THR A 754 -67.39 67.13 1.07
C THR A 754 -66.49 68.36 0.90
N ALA A 755 -67.03 69.39 0.25
CA ALA A 755 -66.41 70.70 0.13
C ALA A 755 -67.32 71.79 0.73
N THR A 756 -66.70 72.80 1.35
CA THR A 756 -67.39 73.96 1.95
C THR A 756 -67.08 75.24 1.17
N GLY A 757 -67.89 76.27 1.36
CA GLY A 757 -67.80 77.54 0.61
C GLY A 757 -68.52 77.50 -0.73
N ALA A 758 -69.38 76.50 -0.95
CA ALA A 758 -70.22 76.41 -2.12
C ALA A 758 -71.46 77.31 -1.96
N VAL A 759 -71.89 77.98 -3.03
CA VAL A 759 -73.10 78.80 -3.06
C VAL A 759 -74.29 77.96 -3.53
N TYR A 760 -75.36 77.91 -2.73
CA TYR A 760 -76.64 77.30 -3.08
C TYR A 760 -77.44 78.20 -4.05
N PRO A 761 -78.08 77.68 -5.13
CA PRO A 761 -78.12 76.29 -5.62
C PRO A 761 -77.25 76.10 -6.89
N ALA A 762 -75.94 76.37 -6.84
CA ALA A 762 -75.07 76.19 -8.01
C ALA A 762 -74.63 74.72 -8.19
N ARG A 763 -74.35 74.35 -9.45
CA ARG A 763 -73.75 73.04 -9.83
C ARG A 763 -72.23 73.15 -9.89
N TYR A 764 -71.56 72.13 -9.37
CA TYR A 764 -70.11 72.02 -9.29
C TYR A 764 -69.69 70.68 -9.90
N SER A 765 -68.58 70.68 -10.63
CA SER A 765 -67.95 69.45 -11.08
C SER A 765 -66.50 69.37 -10.65
N ILE A 766 -66.02 68.15 -10.42
CA ILE A 766 -64.63 67.88 -10.09
C ILE A 766 -64.16 66.61 -10.79
N GLN A 767 -62.94 66.64 -11.31
CA GLN A 767 -62.24 65.44 -11.73
C GLN A 767 -61.55 64.79 -10.54
N ILE A 768 -61.76 63.50 -10.37
CA ILE A 768 -61.16 62.71 -9.31
C ILE A 768 -60.34 61.62 -9.99
N LYS A 769 -59.05 61.57 -9.69
CA LYS A 769 -58.17 60.47 -10.08
C LYS A 769 -57.97 59.58 -8.87
N LEU A 770 -58.32 58.31 -8.99
CA LEU A 770 -58.16 57.30 -7.96
C LEU A 770 -57.06 56.33 -8.39
N ASP A 771 -56.01 56.22 -7.59
CA ASP A 771 -54.86 55.36 -7.84
C ASP A 771 -54.57 54.46 -6.64
N ALA A 772 -54.69 53.16 -6.86
CA ALA A 772 -54.53 52.08 -5.89
C ALA A 772 -53.18 51.36 -6.11
N GLU A 773 -52.08 52.12 -6.14
CA GLU A 773 -50.70 51.67 -6.45
C GLU A 773 -50.37 50.25 -5.92
N LEU A 774 -49.61 49.52 -6.75
CA LEU A 774 -49.22 48.12 -6.57
C LEU A 774 -48.39 47.85 -5.31
#